data_AF-A0A075R3Q2-F1
#
_entry.id   AF-A0A075R3Q2-F1
#
_cell.length_a   1.000
_cell.length_b   1.000
_cell.length_c   1.000
_cell.angle_alpha   90.00
_cell.angle_beta   90.00
_cell.angle_gamma   90.00
#
_symmetry.space_group_name_H-M   'P 1'
#
loop_
_entity.id
_entity.type
_entity.pdbx_description
1 polymer ?
#
loop_
_entity_poly.entity_id
_entity_poly.type
_entity_poly.pdbx_seq_one_letter_code
_entity_poly.pdbx_strand_id
1 'polypeptide(L)'
;MTSVKEFLCSRRWGKAIPATVAIAMASCIFLEPVQAEEIGNDLLAPLPFIDISNHPAKEAIVKAYEEGLFSDSTKAIKQFFPDKAMTRAEFFLLTSRFLQLNQNKLFPLTLLEDNDEFGRGQGMDEPYLPYKDVHYMTWMYPGILRVFVYHDRIAGARTLHKIFPGDQFYPNQPITNEEAAKVLSVLSFATKKSEWELELLKRGSSRLTRAEAAILMEKVSASTQSQMLLPLADETRSLYPHVPVQKEMYPLFATYDSPTETEQKFIDIVDSIKNYLEEEETFKELEELPSDFPNQVGVHYYKSWNYYKEPADNAKEALLALDAYLETVEHDPKMLGLLTANIYDVGLQMLRTNQGKEFEELHQKLLSYESKLVKNSEEWKVFGLYLAAIEIHLGQYGNASKRYEERPDIKLAVQNGLYYLVKENRISDAENLLKRAMKVADQDRELQALYEQAAHELDLLSSTRQNLYATLLSDAYNKLDEAQRIIVKTEMNYGGTVLKTTEEMDAQRGITHTKGIYQKADQAVLNKMERYTDRRNQVKYDWDNEKGIWTKKETGNQIGKKAYLHEYVTDLPVLSRLNKLHARYLKQSFGAYEVITEFYEPNELQRYAETLDLQEKKLLYAPTFVVKYYLDSETKQLLRQSWKITEAYDNGEYLKLDGDEEYEFPESLRLDIPQEVTKGAVVIHET
;
A
#
# COMPACT_ATOMS: atom_id res chain seq x y z
N MET A 1 -11.32 22.69 -22.73
CA MET A 1 -10.58 21.91 -23.74
C MET A 1 -9.32 22.67 -24.13
N THR A 2 -8.27 22.44 -23.33
CA THR A 2 -6.83 22.62 -23.59
C THR A 2 -6.21 22.20 -22.25
N SER A 3 -5.78 20.93 -22.16
CA SER A 3 -5.29 20.32 -20.94
C SER A 3 -3.93 20.89 -20.56
N VAL A 4 -3.81 21.29 -19.29
CA VAL A 4 -2.52 21.57 -18.65
C VAL A 4 -1.82 20.23 -18.44
N LYS A 5 -0.54 20.21 -18.86
CA LYS A 5 0.34 19.05 -18.89
C LYS A 5 0.49 18.41 -17.51
N GLU A 6 0.37 17.10 -17.49
CA GLU A 6 0.74 16.20 -16.40
C GLU A 6 2.22 16.43 -16.03
N PHE A 7 2.45 16.88 -14.80
CA PHE A 7 3.72 16.75 -14.09
C PHE A 7 3.64 15.46 -13.29
N LEU A 8 4.20 14.40 -13.85
CA LEU A 8 4.53 13.16 -13.16
C LEU A 8 6.01 12.89 -13.43
N CYS A 9 6.82 12.95 -12.38
CA CYS A 9 8.19 12.47 -12.38
C CYS A 9 8.21 10.96 -12.62
N SER A 10 8.21 10.59 -13.90
CA SER A 10 8.57 9.25 -14.37
C SER A 10 9.21 9.44 -15.74
N ARG A 11 10.48 9.02 -15.88
CA ARG A 11 11.25 9.08 -17.12
C ARG A 11 10.40 8.52 -18.29
N ARG A 12 10.21 9.32 -19.34
CA ARG A 12 9.42 8.95 -20.52
C ARG A 12 10.14 7.86 -21.35
N TRP A 13 9.92 6.59 -21.01
CA TRP A 13 10.36 5.45 -21.84
C TRP A 13 9.15 4.62 -22.27
N GLY A 14 8.44 5.12 -23.28
CA GLY A 14 7.32 4.42 -23.89
C GLY A 14 7.48 4.41 -25.41
N LYS A 15 8.23 3.43 -25.94
CA LYS A 15 8.15 2.94 -27.33
C LYS A 15 9.13 1.78 -27.57
N ALA A 16 8.62 0.55 -27.44
CA ALA A 16 8.88 -0.65 -28.25
C ALA A 16 8.62 -1.91 -27.42
N ILE A 17 7.47 -2.56 -27.59
CA ILE A 17 7.16 -3.87 -27.00
C ILE A 17 6.81 -4.83 -28.15
N PRO A 18 7.61 -5.89 -28.41
CA PRO A 18 7.13 -7.09 -29.08
C PRO A 18 6.84 -8.19 -28.05
N ALA A 19 5.60 -8.67 -28.07
CA ALA A 19 5.09 -10.04 -27.83
C ALA A 19 5.58 -10.95 -26.67
N THR A 20 6.49 -10.55 -25.77
CA THR A 20 7.00 -11.41 -24.67
C THR A 20 6.35 -11.11 -23.31
N VAL A 21 5.12 -10.61 -23.32
CA VAL A 21 4.36 -10.15 -22.12
C VAL A 21 3.94 -11.31 -21.20
N ALA A 22 3.98 -12.57 -21.67
CA ALA A 22 3.54 -13.71 -20.87
C ALA A 22 4.57 -14.24 -19.85
N ILE A 23 5.88 -13.96 -20.04
CA ILE A 23 6.94 -14.45 -19.13
C ILE A 23 7.30 -13.40 -18.08
N ALA A 24 7.14 -12.10 -18.38
CA ALA A 24 7.40 -11.02 -17.44
C ALA A 24 6.48 -11.06 -16.20
N MET A 25 5.24 -11.54 -16.34
CA MET A 25 4.28 -11.60 -15.23
C MET A 25 4.61 -12.64 -14.14
N ALA A 26 5.48 -13.62 -14.41
CA ALA A 26 5.87 -14.64 -13.44
C ALA A 26 6.99 -14.18 -12.48
N SER A 27 7.67 -13.07 -12.80
CA SER A 27 8.78 -12.49 -12.03
C SER A 27 8.56 -11.00 -11.70
N CYS A 28 7.32 -10.52 -11.77
CA CYS A 28 6.95 -9.12 -11.49
C CYS A 28 7.15 -8.76 -10.00
N ILE A 29 8.39 -8.50 -9.62
CA ILE A 29 8.68 -7.33 -8.79
C ILE A 29 8.33 -6.14 -9.70
N PHE A 30 7.11 -5.61 -9.60
CA PHE A 30 6.85 -4.27 -10.09
C PHE A 30 7.74 -3.35 -9.27
N LEU A 31 8.92 -3.02 -9.79
CA LEU A 31 9.73 -1.93 -9.28
C LEU A 31 8.95 -0.64 -9.56
N GLU A 32 7.97 -0.33 -8.71
CA GLU A 32 7.44 1.02 -8.60
C GLU A 32 8.63 1.97 -8.38
N PRO A 33 8.60 3.19 -8.96
CA PRO A 33 9.62 4.17 -8.62
C PRO A 33 9.65 4.33 -7.10
N VAL A 34 10.83 4.16 -6.50
CA VAL A 34 11.08 4.50 -5.10
C VAL A 34 10.56 5.93 -4.92
N GLN A 35 9.56 6.11 -4.05
CA GLN A 35 9.05 7.42 -3.71
C GLN A 35 10.18 8.19 -3.01
N ALA A 36 10.94 8.97 -3.77
CA ALA A 36 11.77 10.02 -3.21
C ALA A 36 10.83 11.15 -2.80
N GLU A 37 10.76 11.45 -1.50
CA GLU A 37 10.21 12.72 -1.05
C GLU A 37 11.13 13.84 -1.54
N GLU A 38 10.74 14.48 -2.64
CA GLU A 38 11.28 15.78 -3.03
C GLU A 38 10.67 16.85 -2.13
N ILE A 39 11.45 17.37 -1.18
CA ILE A 39 11.22 18.72 -0.65
C ILE A 39 12.35 19.60 -1.20
N GLY A 40 12.17 20.04 -2.44
CA GLY A 40 13.01 21.07 -3.04
C GLY A 40 12.63 22.43 -2.47
N ASN A 41 13.56 23.08 -1.78
CA ASN A 41 13.43 24.48 -1.36
C ASN A 41 13.68 25.40 -2.57
N ASP A 42 12.74 25.43 -3.52
CA ASP A 42 12.82 26.31 -4.69
C ASP A 42 12.20 27.68 -4.35
N LEU A 43 12.94 28.48 -3.58
CA LEU A 43 12.54 29.79 -3.04
C LEU A 43 12.29 30.88 -4.12
N LEU A 44 12.26 30.54 -5.41
CA LEU A 44 12.03 31.46 -6.53
C LEU A 44 10.82 31.11 -7.41
N ALA A 45 10.08 30.03 -7.14
CA ALA A 45 8.81 29.77 -7.82
C ALA A 45 7.76 30.82 -7.40
N PRO A 46 7.00 31.41 -8.35
CA PRO A 46 5.94 32.36 -7.99
C PRO A 46 4.89 31.66 -7.12
N LEU A 47 4.62 32.23 -5.94
CA LEU A 47 3.67 31.66 -4.98
C LEU A 47 2.31 31.35 -5.64
N PRO A 48 1.69 30.19 -5.34
CA PRO A 48 0.42 29.81 -5.94
C PRO A 48 -0.71 30.78 -5.55
N PHE A 49 -0.58 31.45 -4.40
CA PHE A 49 -1.56 32.40 -3.86
C PHE A 49 -0.90 33.71 -3.41
N ILE A 50 -1.54 34.85 -3.68
CA ILE A 50 -0.99 36.19 -3.42
C ILE A 50 -1.13 36.57 -1.94
N ASP A 51 -2.23 36.16 -1.30
CA ASP A 51 -2.64 36.54 0.04
C ASP A 51 -1.94 35.76 1.17
N ILE A 52 -1.05 34.81 0.84
CA ILE A 52 -0.30 34.02 1.82
C ILE A 52 1.16 34.49 2.00
N SER A 53 1.60 35.49 1.24
CA SER A 53 3.00 35.91 1.17
C SER A 53 3.64 36.21 2.54
N ASN A 54 2.89 36.80 3.47
CA ASN A 54 3.30 37.12 4.84
C ASN A 54 2.55 36.30 5.91
N HIS A 55 1.82 35.25 5.52
CA HIS A 55 1.01 34.45 6.45
C HIS A 55 1.88 33.39 7.14
N PRO A 56 1.76 33.15 8.46
CA PRO A 56 2.60 32.19 9.18
C PRO A 56 2.47 30.75 8.66
N ALA A 57 1.32 30.38 8.11
CA ALA A 57 1.08 29.07 7.50
C ALA A 57 1.55 28.95 6.03
N LYS A 58 2.29 29.92 5.49
CA LYS A 58 2.68 29.96 4.07
C LYS A 58 3.32 28.66 3.59
N GLU A 59 4.31 28.16 4.32
CA GLU A 59 5.06 26.95 3.94
C GLU A 59 4.14 25.73 3.88
N ALA A 60 3.34 25.50 4.92
CA ALA A 60 2.36 24.41 4.96
C ALA A 60 1.32 24.51 3.83
N ILE A 61 0.86 25.72 3.49
CA ILE A 61 -0.10 25.94 2.40
C ILE A 61 0.53 25.63 1.03
N VAL A 62 1.76 26.09 0.79
CA VAL A 62 2.49 25.84 -0.47
C VAL A 62 2.76 24.35 -0.63
N LYS A 63 3.28 23.70 0.42
CA LYS A 63 3.53 22.26 0.43
C LYS A 63 2.27 21.45 0.15
N ALA A 64 1.17 21.74 0.85
CA ALA A 64 -0.10 21.06 0.61
C ALA A 64 -0.69 21.34 -0.79
N TYR A 65 -0.37 22.47 -1.42
CA TYR A 65 -0.73 22.73 -2.81
C TYR A 65 0.12 21.92 -3.80
N GLU A 66 1.43 21.84 -3.58
CA GLU A 66 2.37 21.06 -4.38
C GLU A 66 2.08 19.55 -4.30
N GLU A 67 1.69 19.07 -3.12
CA GLU A 67 1.21 17.71 -2.89
C GLU A 67 -0.19 17.46 -3.50
N GLY A 68 -0.87 18.47 -4.04
CA GLY A 68 -2.20 18.34 -4.66
C GLY A 68 -3.36 18.24 -3.67
N LEU A 69 -3.13 18.48 -2.37
CA LEU A 69 -4.18 18.53 -1.34
C LEU A 69 -5.08 19.75 -1.52
N PHE A 70 -4.51 20.90 -1.88
CA PHE A 70 -5.24 22.10 -2.30
C PHE A 70 -5.19 22.28 -3.82
N SER A 71 -6.19 22.97 -4.36
CA SER A 71 -6.25 23.32 -5.78
C SER A 71 -6.57 24.80 -5.91
N ASP A 72 -6.07 25.43 -6.98
CA ASP A 72 -6.49 26.78 -7.32
C ASP A 72 -7.97 26.79 -7.72
N SER A 73 -8.63 27.94 -7.56
CA SER A 73 -9.96 28.08 -8.13
C SER A 73 -9.79 28.27 -9.63
N THR A 74 -10.62 27.61 -10.45
CA THR A 74 -10.62 27.81 -11.92
C THR A 74 -10.98 29.25 -12.35
N LYS A 75 -11.28 30.13 -11.40
CA LYS A 75 -11.46 31.57 -11.62
C LYS A 75 -10.13 32.27 -11.34
N ALA A 76 -9.87 33.35 -12.08
CA ALA A 76 -8.65 34.19 -12.07
C ALA A 76 -8.20 34.78 -10.70
N ILE A 77 -8.79 34.35 -9.58
CA ILE A 77 -8.51 34.82 -8.24
C ILE A 77 -7.43 33.91 -7.64
N LYS A 78 -6.17 34.37 -7.68
CA LYS A 78 -5.03 33.75 -6.98
C LYS A 78 -5.05 34.04 -5.47
N GLN A 79 -6.15 33.72 -4.79
CA GLN A 79 -6.31 33.91 -3.34
C GLN A 79 -6.72 32.61 -2.65
N PHE A 80 -6.09 32.32 -1.52
CA PHE A 80 -6.32 31.12 -0.69
C PHE A 80 -7.38 31.35 0.39
N PHE A 81 -7.45 32.57 0.94
CA PHE A 81 -8.25 32.97 2.10
C PHE A 81 -7.87 32.19 3.39
N PRO A 82 -6.63 32.34 3.90
CA PRO A 82 -6.10 31.51 4.98
C PRO A 82 -6.92 31.55 6.28
N ASP A 83 -7.44 32.72 6.65
CA ASP A 83 -8.20 32.92 7.90
C ASP A 83 -9.69 32.55 7.78
N LYS A 84 -10.16 32.19 6.59
CA LYS A 84 -11.55 31.78 6.39
C LYS A 84 -11.78 30.43 7.08
N ALA A 85 -12.90 30.31 7.78
CA ALA A 85 -13.34 29.04 8.32
C ALA A 85 -13.56 28.02 7.18
N MET A 86 -12.97 26.84 7.31
CA MET A 86 -13.09 25.75 6.34
C MET A 86 -14.44 25.06 6.52
N THR A 87 -15.15 24.80 5.42
CA THR A 87 -16.44 24.08 5.49
C THR A 87 -16.22 22.57 5.67
N ARG A 88 -17.25 21.84 6.14
CA ARG A 88 -17.23 20.37 6.22
C ARG A 88 -16.90 19.74 4.86
N ALA A 89 -17.51 20.20 3.77
CA ALA A 89 -17.22 19.68 2.44
C ALA A 89 -15.76 19.95 1.98
N GLU A 90 -15.22 21.13 2.28
CA GLU A 90 -13.83 21.46 1.98
C GLU A 90 -12.86 20.54 2.75
N PHE A 91 -13.12 20.30 4.03
CA PHE A 91 -12.29 19.43 4.86
C PHE A 91 -12.38 17.96 4.45
N PHE A 92 -13.56 17.46 4.10
CA PHE A 92 -13.72 16.10 3.61
C PHE A 92 -13.05 15.89 2.25
N LEU A 93 -13.05 16.88 1.36
CA LEU A 93 -12.22 16.83 0.14
C LEU A 93 -10.73 16.79 0.45
N LEU A 94 -10.27 17.65 1.36
CA LEU A 94 -8.87 17.68 1.78
C LEU A 94 -8.42 16.31 2.31
N THR A 95 -9.24 15.72 3.19
CA THR A 95 -9.02 14.39 3.74
C THR A 95 -9.08 13.32 2.64
N SER A 96 -10.05 13.37 1.74
CA SER A 96 -10.18 12.44 0.61
C SER A 96 -8.96 12.45 -0.32
N ARG A 97 -8.38 13.62 -0.59
CA ARG A 97 -7.16 13.75 -1.39
C ARG A 97 -5.97 13.17 -0.66
N PHE A 98 -5.84 13.44 0.63
CA PHE A 98 -4.79 12.84 1.45
C PHE A 98 -4.86 11.32 1.51
N LEU A 99 -6.07 10.76 1.67
CA LEU A 99 -6.29 9.32 1.66
C LEU A 99 -5.88 8.70 0.32
N GLN A 100 -6.20 9.35 -0.79
CA GLN A 100 -5.82 8.88 -2.12
C GLN A 100 -4.31 8.90 -2.35
N LEU A 101 -3.64 9.99 -1.96
CA LEU A 101 -2.18 10.09 -2.09
C LEU A 101 -1.44 9.05 -1.24
N ASN A 102 -2.06 8.61 -0.14
CA ASN A 102 -1.53 7.59 0.75
C ASN A 102 -2.20 6.22 0.57
N GLN A 103 -2.87 5.97 -0.56
CA GLN A 103 -3.66 4.77 -0.76
C GLN A 103 -2.81 3.49 -0.70
N ASN A 104 -1.64 3.45 -1.32
CA ASN A 104 -0.75 2.28 -1.25
C ASN A 104 -0.33 1.95 0.18
N LYS A 105 -0.10 2.99 0.98
CA LYS A 105 0.27 2.89 2.40
C LYS A 105 -0.91 2.42 3.27
N LEU A 106 -2.12 2.90 2.95
CA LEU A 106 -3.35 2.59 3.70
C LEU A 106 -4.08 1.34 3.20
N PHE A 107 -3.72 0.82 2.03
CA PHE A 107 -4.32 -0.36 1.40
C PHE A 107 -4.43 -1.54 2.38
N PRO A 108 -3.37 -1.95 3.12
CA PRO A 108 -3.44 -3.09 4.03
C PRO A 108 -4.51 -2.92 5.12
N LEU A 109 -4.85 -1.67 5.46
CA LEU A 109 -5.83 -1.34 6.49
C LEU A 109 -7.21 -1.10 5.91
N THR A 110 -7.34 -0.76 4.64
CA THR A 110 -8.61 -0.39 4.03
C THR A 110 -9.16 -1.46 3.10
N LEU A 111 -8.28 -2.27 2.49
CA LEU A 111 -8.55 -3.17 1.39
C LEU A 111 -9.20 -2.46 0.18
N LEU A 112 -8.90 -1.17 0.01
CA LEU A 112 -9.43 -0.34 -1.07
C LEU A 112 -8.35 -0.12 -2.12
N GLU A 113 -8.61 -0.57 -3.34
CA GLU A 113 -7.92 -0.10 -4.55
C GLU A 113 -8.52 1.22 -5.04
N ASP A 114 -7.81 1.86 -5.96
CA ASP A 114 -8.20 3.15 -6.52
C ASP A 114 -9.65 3.09 -7.03
N ASN A 115 -10.50 3.97 -6.49
CA ASN A 115 -11.90 4.12 -6.86
C ASN A 115 -12.82 2.94 -6.47
N ASP A 116 -12.38 2.02 -5.59
CA ASP A 116 -13.22 0.94 -5.06
C ASP A 116 -14.51 1.46 -4.39
N GLU A 117 -14.51 2.69 -3.87
CA GLU A 117 -15.68 3.31 -3.24
C GLU A 117 -16.87 3.50 -4.20
N PHE A 118 -16.64 3.50 -5.52
CA PHE A 118 -17.71 3.66 -6.51
C PHE A 118 -18.35 2.34 -6.92
N GLY A 119 -17.67 1.21 -6.72
CA GLY A 119 -18.16 -0.13 -7.09
C GLY A 119 -19.08 -0.76 -6.05
N ARG A 120 -19.05 -0.30 -4.79
CA ARG A 120 -19.80 -0.90 -3.69
C ARG A 120 -21.15 -0.24 -3.48
N GLY A 121 -22.22 -0.99 -3.71
CA GLY A 121 -23.58 -0.57 -3.34
C GLY A 121 -24.17 0.62 -4.12
N GLN A 122 -23.54 1.15 -5.17
CA GLN A 122 -24.09 2.27 -5.96
C GLN A 122 -25.16 1.83 -6.96
N GLY A 123 -26.21 1.17 -6.47
CA GLY A 123 -27.50 1.23 -7.16
C GLY A 123 -28.06 2.65 -7.03
N MET A 124 -28.75 3.14 -8.06
CA MET A 124 -29.52 4.39 -7.98
C MET A 124 -30.56 4.39 -6.84
N ASP A 125 -30.94 3.19 -6.36
CA ASP A 125 -32.04 3.00 -5.42
C ASP A 125 -31.60 3.09 -3.93
N GLU A 126 -30.31 2.92 -3.61
CA GLU A 126 -29.79 2.96 -2.23
C GLU A 126 -28.39 3.63 -2.17
N PRO A 127 -28.30 4.97 -2.09
CA PRO A 127 -27.00 5.64 -1.97
C PRO A 127 -26.33 5.28 -0.64
N TYR A 128 -25.02 4.99 -0.69
CA TYR A 128 -24.23 4.64 0.50
C TYR A 128 -24.23 5.76 1.57
N LEU A 129 -24.21 7.03 1.14
CA LEU A 129 -24.35 8.17 2.04
C LEU A 129 -25.84 8.43 2.34
N PRO A 130 -26.26 8.48 3.62
CA PRO A 130 -27.67 8.66 3.99
C PRO A 130 -28.16 10.12 3.97
N TYR A 131 -27.37 11.05 3.41
CA TYR A 131 -27.60 12.49 3.53
C TYR A 131 -28.35 13.06 2.32
N LYS A 132 -29.49 13.71 2.56
CA LYS A 132 -30.33 14.30 1.50
C LYS A 132 -29.71 15.57 0.90
N ASP A 133 -28.85 16.25 1.63
CA ASP A 133 -28.16 17.48 1.22
C ASP A 133 -26.78 17.24 0.58
N VAL A 134 -26.39 15.96 0.41
CA VAL A 134 -25.18 15.54 -0.30
C VAL A 134 -25.58 14.70 -1.49
N HIS A 135 -25.84 15.36 -2.62
CA HIS A 135 -26.34 14.70 -3.83
C HIS A 135 -25.18 14.17 -4.68
N TYR A 136 -25.32 12.98 -5.27
CA TYR A 136 -24.28 12.30 -6.07
C TYR A 136 -23.73 13.13 -7.25
N MET A 137 -24.55 14.02 -7.81
CA MET A 137 -24.17 14.96 -8.87
C MET A 137 -23.37 16.20 -8.38
N THR A 138 -23.08 16.33 -7.09
CA THR A 138 -22.33 17.47 -6.55
C THR A 138 -20.83 17.15 -6.46
N TRP A 139 -20.00 18.18 -6.61
CA TRP A 139 -18.53 18.05 -6.56
C TRP A 139 -18.00 17.44 -5.26
N MET A 140 -18.77 17.54 -4.17
CA MET A 140 -18.36 17.08 -2.83
C MET A 140 -18.66 15.60 -2.59
N TYR A 141 -19.63 15.02 -3.30
CA TYR A 141 -20.09 13.65 -3.02
C TYR A 141 -18.97 12.61 -3.11
N PRO A 142 -18.12 12.58 -4.15
CA PRO A 142 -17.03 11.60 -4.25
C PRO A 142 -16.09 11.63 -3.05
N GLY A 143 -15.69 12.83 -2.61
CA GLY A 143 -14.76 12.95 -1.48
C GLY A 143 -15.40 12.64 -0.14
N ILE A 144 -16.66 13.03 0.07
CA ILE A 144 -17.39 12.66 1.29
C ILE A 144 -17.55 11.14 1.35
N LEU A 145 -17.98 10.52 0.25
CA LEU A 145 -18.13 9.08 0.14
C LEU A 145 -16.83 8.35 0.48
N ARG A 146 -15.71 8.74 -0.14
CA ARG A 146 -14.41 8.10 0.10
C ARG A 146 -14.04 8.12 1.57
N VAL A 147 -14.15 9.27 2.24
CA VAL A 147 -13.82 9.39 3.67
C VAL A 147 -14.70 8.47 4.51
N PHE A 148 -16.01 8.36 4.21
CA PHE A 148 -16.90 7.41 4.89
C PHE A 148 -16.52 5.95 4.65
N VAL A 149 -16.28 5.54 3.40
CA VAL A 149 -15.88 4.16 3.09
C VAL A 149 -14.56 3.80 3.78
N TYR A 150 -13.56 4.67 3.72
CA TYR A 150 -12.27 4.46 4.39
C TYR A 150 -12.44 4.30 5.90
N HIS A 151 -13.25 5.16 6.52
CA HIS A 151 -13.48 5.10 7.95
C HIS A 151 -14.23 3.83 8.37
N ASP A 152 -15.23 3.40 7.57
CA ASP A 152 -15.94 2.15 7.81
C ASP A 152 -15.03 0.93 7.66
N ARG A 153 -14.02 0.98 6.78
CA ARG A 153 -13.00 -0.07 6.62
C ARG A 153 -12.01 -0.11 7.77
N ILE A 154 -11.57 1.04 8.28
CA ILE A 154 -10.54 1.09 9.33
C ILE A 154 -11.16 0.87 10.71
N ALA A 155 -12.26 1.59 11.02
CA ALA A 155 -12.83 1.67 12.35
C ALA A 155 -14.13 0.85 12.55
N GLY A 156 -14.65 0.26 11.48
CA GLY A 156 -15.90 -0.49 11.50
C GLY A 156 -17.11 0.32 11.06
N ALA A 157 -18.18 -0.41 10.75
CA ALA A 157 -19.36 0.10 10.08
C ALA A 157 -20.01 1.27 10.84
N ARG A 158 -20.45 2.28 10.06
CA ARG A 158 -21.22 3.42 10.54
C ARG A 158 -20.53 4.26 11.62
N THR A 159 -19.20 4.29 11.65
CA THR A 159 -18.45 5.05 12.67
C THR A 159 -18.59 6.56 12.47
N LEU A 160 -18.42 7.06 11.25
CA LEU A 160 -18.66 8.50 10.95
C LEU A 160 -20.13 8.90 11.04
N HIS A 161 -21.06 7.96 10.84
CA HIS A 161 -22.49 8.22 11.01
C HIS A 161 -22.86 8.57 12.45
N LYS A 162 -22.07 8.13 13.44
CA LYS A 162 -22.24 8.53 14.85
C LYS A 162 -21.74 9.96 15.11
N ILE A 163 -20.80 10.44 14.29
CA ILE A 163 -20.21 11.79 14.39
C ILE A 163 -21.09 12.80 13.66
N PHE A 164 -21.62 12.42 12.50
CA PHE A 164 -22.55 13.20 11.68
C PHE A 164 -23.90 12.48 11.59
N PRO A 165 -24.70 12.46 12.67
CA PRO A 165 -25.96 11.73 12.71
C PRO A 165 -27.07 12.44 11.94
N GLY A 166 -28.11 11.68 11.58
CA GLY A 166 -29.31 12.19 10.89
C GLY A 166 -29.23 12.08 9.37
N ASP A 167 -30.15 12.75 8.68
CA ASP A 167 -30.29 12.74 7.21
C ASP A 167 -29.75 14.01 6.54
N GLN A 168 -29.03 14.86 7.28
CA GLN A 168 -28.40 16.09 6.81
C GLN A 168 -26.93 16.14 7.26
N PHE A 169 -26.01 16.37 6.32
CA PHE A 169 -24.58 16.50 6.59
C PHE A 169 -24.14 17.95 6.85
N TYR A 170 -24.89 18.92 6.31
CA TYR A 170 -24.60 20.35 6.31
C TYR A 170 -23.22 20.70 5.71
N PRO A 171 -22.97 20.39 4.42
CA PRO A 171 -21.65 20.52 3.79
C PRO A 171 -21.05 21.94 3.81
N ASN A 172 -21.89 22.97 3.89
CA ASN A 172 -21.48 24.38 3.90
C ASN A 172 -21.22 24.94 5.30
N GLN A 173 -21.51 24.18 6.37
CA GLN A 173 -21.18 24.62 7.73
C GLN A 173 -19.67 24.51 7.97
N PRO A 174 -19.08 25.41 8.77
CA PRO A 174 -17.69 25.27 9.21
C PRO A 174 -17.47 23.95 9.95
N ILE A 175 -16.34 23.29 9.70
CA ILE A 175 -15.92 22.16 10.51
C ILE A 175 -15.30 22.63 11.83
N THR A 176 -15.60 21.92 12.91
CA THR A 176 -14.99 22.14 14.23
C THR A 176 -13.70 21.33 14.41
N ASN A 177 -12.84 21.76 15.35
CA ASN A 177 -11.62 21.02 15.67
C ASN A 177 -11.93 19.60 16.20
N GLU A 178 -12.99 19.46 17.01
CA GLU A 178 -13.43 18.15 17.50
C GLU A 178 -13.91 17.22 16.37
N GLU A 179 -14.68 17.71 15.40
CA GLU A 179 -15.08 16.92 14.24
C GLU A 179 -13.87 16.51 13.39
N ALA A 180 -12.95 17.45 13.13
CA ALA A 180 -11.72 17.17 12.39
C ALA A 180 -10.87 16.10 13.08
N ALA A 181 -10.71 16.17 14.41
CA ALA A 181 -9.98 15.18 15.19
C ALA A 181 -10.61 13.78 15.03
N LYS A 182 -11.94 13.68 15.12
CA LYS A 182 -12.65 12.41 14.99
C LYS A 182 -12.52 11.83 13.58
N VAL A 183 -12.65 12.66 12.54
CA VAL A 183 -12.48 12.23 11.13
C VAL A 183 -11.06 11.72 10.86
N LEU A 184 -10.03 12.39 11.40
CA LEU A 184 -8.63 12.01 11.17
C LEU A 184 -8.13 10.92 12.11
N SER A 185 -8.87 10.59 13.18
CA SER A 185 -8.42 9.63 14.21
C SER A 185 -8.09 8.24 13.67
N VAL A 186 -8.71 7.83 12.56
CA VAL A 186 -8.42 6.55 11.87
C VAL A 186 -7.02 6.49 11.26
N LEU A 187 -6.36 7.63 11.12
CA LEU A 187 -4.98 7.72 10.63
C LEU A 187 -3.94 7.63 11.76
N SER A 188 -4.39 7.54 13.02
CA SER A 188 -3.51 7.37 14.18
C SER A 188 -3.47 5.90 14.57
N PHE A 189 -2.34 5.24 14.32
CA PHE A 189 -2.14 3.82 14.60
C PHE A 189 -1.52 3.55 15.98
N ALA A 190 -1.14 4.61 16.70
CA ALA A 190 -0.54 4.50 18.01
C ALA A 190 -1.58 4.23 19.11
N THR A 191 -1.16 3.46 20.12
CA THR A 191 -1.97 3.24 21.34
C THR A 191 -2.25 4.52 22.14
N LYS A 192 -1.47 5.58 21.90
CA LYS A 192 -1.68 6.91 22.47
C LYS A 192 -2.09 7.87 21.36
N LYS A 193 -3.00 8.77 21.69
CA LYS A 193 -3.38 9.89 20.82
C LYS A 193 -2.14 10.70 20.46
N SER A 194 -2.02 11.06 19.18
CA SER A 194 -0.95 11.91 18.69
C SER A 194 -1.08 13.32 19.27
N GLU A 195 0.01 14.07 19.28
CA GLU A 195 0.01 15.46 19.76
C GLU A 195 -0.99 16.33 18.98
N TRP A 196 -1.08 16.14 17.67
CA TRP A 196 -2.04 16.87 16.82
C TRP A 196 -3.49 16.55 17.19
N GLU A 197 -3.82 15.30 17.53
CA GLU A 197 -5.18 14.91 17.91
C GLU A 197 -5.56 15.55 19.25
N LEU A 198 -4.65 15.51 20.22
CA LEU A 198 -4.83 16.13 21.53
C LEU A 198 -5.01 17.66 21.43
N GLU A 199 -4.26 18.32 20.55
CA GLU A 199 -4.38 19.76 20.28
C GLU A 199 -5.78 20.13 19.77
N LEU A 200 -6.29 19.38 18.79
CA LEU A 200 -7.64 19.60 18.25
C LEU A 200 -8.73 19.36 19.30
N LEU A 201 -8.63 18.26 20.05
CA LEU A 201 -9.59 17.94 21.10
C LEU A 201 -9.62 19.01 22.20
N LYS A 202 -8.47 19.60 22.53
CA LYS A 202 -8.38 20.72 23.49
C LYS A 202 -9.08 21.99 22.97
N ARG A 203 -9.05 22.22 21.66
CA ARG A 203 -9.74 23.36 21.01
C ARG A 203 -11.25 23.13 20.82
N GLY A 204 -11.70 21.87 20.90
CA GLY A 204 -13.10 21.48 20.97
C GLY A 204 -13.96 21.99 19.81
N SER A 205 -15.06 22.67 20.14
CA SER A 205 -16.04 23.18 19.17
C SER A 205 -15.58 24.42 18.38
N SER A 206 -14.35 24.89 18.57
CA SER A 206 -13.79 26.00 17.79
C SER A 206 -13.73 25.63 16.31
N ARG A 207 -13.93 26.60 15.42
CA ARG A 207 -13.90 26.36 13.96
C ARG A 207 -12.45 26.24 13.48
N LEU A 208 -12.21 25.34 12.53
CA LEU A 208 -10.91 25.19 11.87
C LEU A 208 -10.82 26.17 10.69
N THR A 209 -9.74 26.95 10.59
CA THR A 209 -9.48 27.79 9.40
C THR A 209 -8.78 27.01 8.30
N ARG A 210 -8.76 27.55 7.07
CA ARG A 210 -8.05 26.90 5.95
C ARG A 210 -6.55 26.79 6.19
N ALA A 211 -5.94 27.82 6.78
CA ALA A 211 -4.52 27.79 7.16
C ALA A 211 -4.24 26.75 8.24
N GLU A 212 -5.10 26.64 9.25
CA GLU A 212 -4.96 25.63 10.31
C GLU A 212 -5.10 24.21 9.76
N ALA A 213 -6.00 24.00 8.79
CA ALA A 213 -6.13 22.72 8.11
C ALA A 213 -4.87 22.33 7.33
N ALA A 214 -4.20 23.28 6.67
CA ALA A 214 -2.93 23.01 5.98
C ALA A 214 -1.83 22.54 6.96
N ILE A 215 -1.65 23.25 8.07
CA ILE A 215 -0.70 22.89 9.14
C ILE A 215 -1.06 21.52 9.75
N LEU A 216 -2.36 21.26 9.96
CA LEU A 216 -2.84 19.99 10.49
C LEU A 216 -2.48 18.83 9.56
N MET A 217 -2.69 18.97 8.24
CA MET A 217 -2.38 17.90 7.29
C MET A 217 -0.90 17.61 7.20
N GLU A 218 -0.03 18.62 7.35
CA GLU A 218 1.42 18.40 7.47
C GLU A 218 1.77 17.57 8.70
N LYS A 219 1.22 17.92 9.87
CA LYS A 219 1.41 17.15 11.12
C LYS A 219 0.89 15.71 11.01
N VAL A 220 -0.28 15.54 10.37
CA VAL A 220 -0.87 14.21 10.13
C VAL A 220 -0.01 13.41 9.15
N SER A 221 0.47 14.02 8.07
CA SER A 221 1.36 13.38 7.09
C SER A 221 2.63 12.88 7.75
N ALA A 222 3.33 13.74 8.51
CA ALA A 222 4.53 13.37 9.25
C ALA A 222 4.28 12.23 10.24
N SER A 223 3.15 12.28 10.96
CA SER A 223 2.75 11.20 11.88
C SER A 223 2.44 9.89 11.17
N THR A 224 1.83 9.91 9.98
CA THR A 224 1.53 8.70 9.21
C THR A 224 2.80 8.10 8.62
N GLN A 225 3.72 8.94 8.13
CA GLN A 225 5.01 8.51 7.58
C GLN A 225 5.93 7.91 8.64
N SER A 226 5.94 8.45 9.85
CA SER A 226 6.68 7.84 10.95
C SER A 226 6.07 6.50 11.37
N GLN A 227 4.80 6.25 11.02
CA GLN A 227 4.01 5.16 11.56
C GLN A 227 4.07 3.80 10.84
N MET A 228 4.90 3.67 9.80
CA MET A 228 5.00 2.47 8.97
C MET A 228 6.40 1.88 9.04
N LEU A 229 6.73 1.23 10.15
CA LEU A 229 8.05 0.71 10.40
C LEU A 229 8.17 -0.82 10.35
N LEU A 230 7.27 -1.59 9.73
CA LEU A 230 7.41 -3.05 9.58
C LEU A 230 6.58 -3.63 8.41
N PRO A 231 6.81 -4.87 7.95
CA PRO A 231 6.10 -5.49 6.83
C PRO A 231 4.60 -5.73 7.03
N LEU A 232 4.02 -5.39 8.19
CA LEU A 232 2.57 -5.53 8.44
C LEU A 232 1.72 -4.73 7.45
N ALA A 233 2.27 -3.66 6.87
CA ALA A 233 1.57 -2.77 5.95
C ALA A 233 2.28 -2.57 4.59
N ASP A 234 3.35 -3.33 4.30
CA ASP A 234 4.04 -3.27 2.99
C ASP A 234 3.70 -4.52 2.18
N GLU A 235 2.43 -4.66 1.80
CA GLU A 235 1.93 -5.81 1.04
C GLU A 235 2.55 -5.88 -0.37
N THR A 236 2.67 -4.72 -1.04
CA THR A 236 3.26 -4.62 -2.39
C THR A 236 4.75 -4.95 -2.41
N ARG A 237 5.40 -4.97 -1.22
CA ARG A 237 6.84 -5.14 -1.06
C ARG A 237 7.64 -4.11 -1.86
N SER A 238 7.03 -2.96 -2.17
CA SER A 238 7.61 -1.89 -2.98
C SER A 238 8.20 -0.77 -2.13
N LEU A 239 7.88 -0.72 -0.83
CA LEU A 239 8.35 0.36 0.04
C LEU A 239 9.84 0.23 0.42
N TYR A 240 10.35 -1.00 0.53
CA TYR A 240 11.72 -1.29 0.96
C TYR A 240 12.51 -1.99 -0.16
N PRO A 241 13.84 -1.78 -0.26
CA PRO A 241 14.70 -1.06 0.67
C PRO A 241 14.71 0.45 0.43
N HIS A 242 14.82 1.24 1.50
CA HIS A 242 15.11 2.67 1.40
C HIS A 242 16.61 2.89 1.15
N VAL A 243 16.92 3.77 0.20
CA VAL A 243 18.29 4.22 -0.08
C VAL A 243 18.42 5.72 0.16
N PRO A 244 19.63 6.24 0.44
CA PRO A 244 19.84 7.67 0.61
C PRO A 244 19.37 8.48 -0.62
N VAL A 245 18.72 9.61 -0.38
CA VAL A 245 18.31 10.56 -1.42
C VAL A 245 19.44 11.56 -1.67
N GLN A 246 19.84 11.71 -2.93
CA GLN A 246 20.89 12.65 -3.35
C GLN A 246 20.26 14.00 -3.72
N LYS A 247 20.61 15.06 -2.96
CA LYS A 247 20.05 16.41 -3.17
C LYS A 247 20.57 17.10 -4.44
N GLU A 248 21.81 16.81 -4.83
CA GLU A 248 22.45 17.35 -6.01
C GLU A 248 22.80 16.19 -6.94
N MET A 249 22.06 16.07 -8.05
CA MET A 249 22.23 14.98 -9.03
C MET A 249 23.17 15.35 -10.19
N TYR A 250 23.44 16.65 -10.37
CA TYR A 250 24.15 17.19 -11.53
C TYR A 250 25.40 18.03 -11.13
N PRO A 251 26.32 17.50 -10.30
CA PRO A 251 27.54 18.23 -10.00
C PRO A 251 28.49 18.21 -11.20
N LEU A 252 29.35 19.22 -11.30
CA LEU A 252 30.37 19.26 -12.34
C LEU A 252 31.59 18.39 -12.01
N PHE A 253 31.73 17.88 -10.78
CA PHE A 253 32.89 17.07 -10.31
C PHE A 253 34.26 17.77 -10.32
N ALA A 254 34.33 18.99 -10.86
CA ALA A 254 35.47 19.89 -10.81
C ALA A 254 34.98 21.34 -10.72
N THR A 255 35.85 22.24 -10.27
CA THR A 255 35.58 23.69 -10.24
C THR A 255 36.23 24.34 -11.46
N TYR A 256 35.48 25.16 -12.19
CA TYR A 256 35.94 25.83 -13.40
C TYR A 256 35.84 27.35 -13.25
N ASP A 257 36.96 28.01 -12.90
CA ASP A 257 36.99 29.47 -12.77
C ASP A 257 37.17 30.19 -14.13
N SER A 258 37.80 29.53 -15.09
CA SER A 258 38.04 30.02 -16.45
C SER A 258 38.20 28.83 -17.40
N PRO A 259 37.08 28.21 -17.82
CA PRO A 259 37.12 26.97 -18.59
C PRO A 259 37.77 27.18 -19.97
N THR A 260 38.58 26.21 -20.38
CA THR A 260 39.02 26.05 -21.77
C THR A 260 37.83 25.74 -22.69
N GLU A 261 38.02 25.82 -24.01
CA GLU A 261 36.94 25.52 -24.98
C GLU A 261 36.37 24.09 -24.79
N THR A 262 37.23 23.11 -24.51
CA THR A 262 36.81 21.73 -24.25
C THR A 262 36.08 21.59 -22.91
N GLU A 263 36.50 22.30 -21.87
CA GLU A 263 35.81 22.31 -20.57
C GLU A 263 34.47 23.04 -20.66
N GLN A 264 34.38 24.12 -21.44
CA GLN A 264 33.12 24.81 -21.71
C GLN A 264 32.15 23.88 -22.44
N LYS A 265 32.62 23.12 -23.43
CA LYS A 265 31.81 22.11 -24.11
C LYS A 265 31.26 21.06 -23.13
N PHE A 266 32.08 20.58 -22.19
CA PHE A 266 31.61 19.69 -21.13
C PHE A 266 30.54 20.34 -20.23
N ILE A 267 30.75 21.59 -19.80
CA ILE A 267 29.76 22.34 -18.99
C ILE A 267 28.43 22.48 -19.75
N ASP A 268 28.47 22.83 -21.03
CA ASP A 268 27.29 23.00 -21.87
C ASP A 268 26.52 21.67 -22.07
N ILE A 269 27.24 20.54 -22.17
CA ILE A 269 26.65 19.19 -22.18
C ILE A 269 25.93 18.91 -20.86
N VAL A 270 26.58 19.17 -19.72
CA VAL A 270 25.96 18.96 -18.39
C VAL A 270 24.72 19.82 -18.21
N ASP A 271 24.77 21.09 -18.60
CA ASP A 271 23.63 21.99 -18.54
C ASP A 271 22.49 21.52 -19.46
N SER A 272 22.81 20.95 -20.62
CA SER A 272 21.80 20.36 -21.51
C SER A 272 21.09 19.18 -20.86
N ILE A 273 21.85 18.26 -20.25
CA ILE A 273 21.31 17.09 -19.52
C ILE A 273 20.47 17.55 -18.31
N LYS A 274 20.98 18.52 -17.53
CA LYS A 274 20.29 19.05 -16.36
C LYS A 274 18.95 19.71 -16.71
N ASN A 275 18.88 20.37 -17.86
CA ASN A 275 17.69 21.08 -18.31
C ASN A 275 16.74 20.21 -19.18
N TYR A 276 17.02 18.92 -19.32
CA TYR A 276 16.24 17.99 -20.16
C TYR A 276 16.21 18.39 -21.64
N LEU A 277 17.33 18.94 -22.13
CA LEU A 277 17.52 19.39 -23.52
C LEU A 277 18.49 18.49 -24.28
N GLU A 278 18.90 17.36 -23.70
CA GLU A 278 19.84 16.43 -24.30
C GLU A 278 19.25 15.65 -25.48
N GLU A 279 20.04 15.51 -26.54
CA GLU A 279 19.76 14.71 -27.73
C GLU A 279 20.87 13.67 -27.95
N GLU A 280 20.71 12.77 -28.94
CA GLU A 280 21.73 11.77 -29.28
C GLU A 280 23.10 12.41 -29.58
N GLU A 281 23.09 13.59 -30.19
CA GLU A 281 24.31 14.35 -30.49
C GLU A 281 25.02 14.85 -29.23
N THR A 282 24.27 15.23 -28.17
CA THR A 282 24.84 15.63 -26.88
C THR A 282 25.72 14.54 -26.29
N PHE A 283 25.31 13.27 -26.41
CA PHE A 283 26.09 12.13 -25.93
C PHE A 283 27.26 11.78 -26.86
N LYS A 284 27.13 11.96 -28.18
CA LYS A 284 28.27 11.81 -29.12
C LYS A 284 29.36 12.83 -28.82
N GLU A 285 28.96 14.08 -28.61
CA GLU A 285 29.89 15.15 -28.22
C GLU A 285 30.63 14.84 -26.92
N LEU A 286 29.96 14.18 -25.96
CA LEU A 286 30.56 13.71 -24.71
C LEU A 286 31.54 12.53 -24.94
N GLU A 287 31.27 11.67 -25.92
CA GLU A 287 32.18 10.58 -26.33
C GLU A 287 33.43 11.08 -27.05
N GLU A 288 33.32 12.19 -27.78
CA GLU A 288 34.41 12.83 -28.51
C GLU A 288 35.37 13.65 -27.62
N LEU A 289 35.06 13.81 -26.33
CA LEU A 289 35.99 14.45 -25.40
C LEU A 289 37.32 13.68 -25.34
N PRO A 290 38.47 14.38 -25.22
CA PRO A 290 39.78 13.75 -25.15
C PRO A 290 39.87 12.70 -24.03
N SER A 291 40.56 11.59 -24.30
CA SER A 291 40.73 10.51 -23.31
C SER A 291 41.52 10.94 -22.06
N ASP A 292 42.30 12.01 -22.16
CA ASP A 292 43.08 12.61 -21.09
C ASP A 292 42.38 13.83 -20.46
N PHE A 293 41.08 14.04 -20.74
CA PHE A 293 40.30 15.12 -20.12
C PHE A 293 40.39 15.03 -18.58
N PRO A 294 40.74 16.10 -17.84
CA PRO A 294 41.07 15.98 -16.42
C PRO A 294 39.93 15.42 -15.54
N ASN A 295 38.68 15.73 -15.87
CA ASN A 295 37.51 15.36 -15.07
C ASN A 295 36.88 14.04 -15.55
N GLN A 296 37.64 12.95 -15.44
CA GLN A 296 37.18 11.62 -15.85
C GLN A 296 35.98 11.11 -15.03
N VAL A 297 35.87 11.51 -13.75
CA VAL A 297 34.71 11.18 -12.91
C VAL A 297 33.42 11.73 -13.53
N GLY A 298 33.40 13.02 -13.87
CA GLY A 298 32.25 13.66 -14.51
C GLY A 298 31.95 13.09 -15.88
N VAL A 299 32.97 12.89 -16.73
CA VAL A 299 32.78 12.33 -18.08
C VAL A 299 32.11 10.96 -18.04
N HIS A 300 32.66 10.02 -17.26
CA HIS A 300 32.09 8.69 -17.15
C HIS A 300 30.72 8.68 -16.45
N TYR A 301 30.53 9.56 -15.45
CA TYR A 301 29.24 9.73 -14.81
C TYR A 301 28.19 10.14 -15.84
N TYR A 302 28.38 11.21 -16.60
CA TYR A 302 27.38 11.65 -17.59
C TYR A 302 27.24 10.71 -18.79
N LYS A 303 28.30 9.96 -19.16
CA LYS A 303 28.18 8.90 -20.18
C LYS A 303 27.22 7.79 -19.76
N SER A 304 27.16 7.47 -18.47
CA SER A 304 26.22 6.47 -17.95
C SER A 304 24.74 6.91 -18.01
N TRP A 305 24.47 8.19 -18.29
CA TRP A 305 23.11 8.73 -18.45
C TRP A 305 22.58 8.59 -19.88
N ASN A 306 23.39 8.02 -20.80
CA ASN A 306 23.02 7.87 -22.20
C ASN A 306 21.90 6.82 -22.37
N TYR A 307 20.68 7.31 -22.49
CA TYR A 307 19.50 6.46 -22.66
C TYR A 307 19.37 5.83 -24.06
N TYR A 308 20.23 6.19 -25.01
CA TYR A 308 20.32 5.54 -26.32
C TYR A 308 21.14 4.25 -26.27
N LYS A 309 21.80 3.95 -25.14
CA LYS A 309 22.57 2.72 -24.91
C LYS A 309 21.84 1.73 -24.01
N GLU A 310 22.25 0.48 -24.11
CA GLU A 310 21.79 -0.59 -23.22
C GLU A 310 22.24 -0.30 -21.77
N PRO A 311 21.39 -0.59 -20.76
CA PRO A 311 21.74 -0.36 -19.35
C PRO A 311 23.06 -1.02 -18.92
N ALA A 312 23.38 -2.20 -19.46
CA ALA A 312 24.64 -2.89 -19.17
C ALA A 312 25.89 -2.11 -19.65
N ASP A 313 25.79 -1.33 -20.73
CA ASP A 313 26.90 -0.48 -21.19
C ASP A 313 27.01 0.79 -20.32
N ASN A 314 25.88 1.38 -19.96
CA ASN A 314 25.83 2.48 -19.00
C ASN A 314 26.42 2.08 -17.64
N ALA A 315 26.20 0.83 -17.20
CA ALA A 315 26.75 0.32 -15.95
C ALA A 315 28.29 0.25 -15.99
N LYS A 316 28.90 -0.02 -17.15
CA LYS A 316 30.36 0.02 -17.32
C LYS A 316 30.88 1.43 -17.13
N GLU A 317 30.24 2.43 -17.76
CA GLU A 317 30.60 3.85 -17.58
C GLU A 317 30.42 4.29 -16.12
N ALA A 318 29.33 3.88 -15.46
CA ALA A 318 29.10 4.20 -14.06
C ALA A 318 30.20 3.62 -13.13
N LEU A 319 30.66 2.39 -13.41
CA LEU A 319 31.80 1.79 -12.70
C LEU A 319 33.12 2.50 -12.99
N LEU A 320 33.36 2.94 -14.24
CA LEU A 320 34.55 3.72 -14.59
C LEU A 320 34.58 5.08 -13.88
N ALA A 321 33.42 5.71 -13.68
CA ALA A 321 33.33 6.93 -12.87
C ALA A 321 33.75 6.67 -11.41
N LEU A 322 33.31 5.54 -10.85
CA LEU A 322 33.71 5.10 -9.51
C LEU A 322 35.21 4.75 -9.43
N ASP A 323 35.76 4.08 -10.44
CA ASP A 323 37.19 3.80 -10.54
C ASP A 323 38.00 5.10 -10.53
N ALA A 324 37.66 6.03 -11.42
CA ALA A 324 38.32 7.34 -11.51
C ALA A 324 38.24 8.11 -10.18
N TYR A 325 37.11 8.02 -9.49
CA TYR A 325 36.92 8.67 -8.19
C TYR A 325 37.83 8.05 -7.11
N LEU A 326 37.96 6.72 -7.07
CA LEU A 326 38.80 6.04 -6.06
C LEU A 326 40.30 6.26 -6.28
N GLU A 327 40.72 6.66 -7.48
CA GLU A 327 42.09 7.06 -7.78
C GLU A 327 42.45 8.48 -7.29
N THR A 328 41.44 9.28 -6.88
CA THR A 328 41.67 10.62 -6.33
C THR A 328 42.24 10.59 -4.91
N VAL A 329 42.94 11.66 -4.52
CA VAL A 329 43.62 11.78 -3.21
C VAL A 329 42.64 12.13 -2.07
N GLU A 330 41.56 12.86 -2.39
CA GLU A 330 40.54 13.28 -1.43
C GLU A 330 39.20 12.62 -1.78
N HIS A 331 38.62 11.91 -0.82
CA HIS A 331 37.30 11.29 -0.96
C HIS A 331 36.27 12.11 -0.18
N ASP A 332 35.21 12.55 -0.87
CA ASP A 332 33.99 13.11 -0.27
C ASP A 332 32.89 12.04 -0.19
N PRO A 333 32.42 11.67 1.01
CA PRO A 333 31.31 10.72 1.19
C PRO A 333 30.07 11.03 0.34
N LYS A 334 29.77 12.32 0.08
CA LYS A 334 28.63 12.72 -0.75
C LYS A 334 28.83 12.34 -2.21
N MET A 335 30.03 12.54 -2.74
CA MET A 335 30.36 12.21 -4.12
C MET A 335 30.37 10.70 -4.33
N LEU A 336 30.94 9.93 -3.40
CA LEU A 336 30.83 8.47 -3.45
C LEU A 336 29.36 8.01 -3.37
N GLY A 337 28.57 8.64 -2.50
CA GLY A 337 27.13 8.39 -2.37
C GLY A 337 26.40 8.59 -3.69
N LEU A 338 26.68 9.70 -4.39
CA LEU A 338 26.11 9.99 -5.71
C LEU A 338 26.51 8.97 -6.78
N LEU A 339 27.80 8.64 -6.88
CA LEU A 339 28.29 7.67 -7.87
C LEU A 339 27.68 6.28 -7.62
N THR A 340 27.58 5.87 -6.35
CA THR A 340 26.98 4.59 -5.98
C THR A 340 25.48 4.58 -6.22
N ALA A 341 24.78 5.70 -5.97
CA ALA A 341 23.36 5.86 -6.31
C ALA A 341 23.13 5.70 -7.81
N ASN A 342 23.96 6.32 -8.64
CA ASN A 342 23.87 6.19 -10.09
C ASN A 342 24.10 4.74 -10.56
N ILE A 343 25.10 4.04 -9.99
CA ILE A 343 25.31 2.61 -10.28
C ILE A 343 24.08 1.78 -9.88
N TYR A 344 23.50 2.06 -8.71
CA TYR A 344 22.28 1.40 -8.25
C TYR A 344 21.11 1.62 -9.23
N ASP A 345 20.87 2.86 -9.63
CA ASP A 345 19.79 3.24 -10.55
C ASP A 345 19.94 2.61 -11.94
N VAL A 346 21.17 2.52 -12.46
CA VAL A 346 21.46 1.82 -13.71
C VAL A 346 21.26 0.30 -13.53
N GLY A 347 21.67 -0.26 -12.39
CA GLY A 347 21.42 -1.66 -12.05
C GLY A 347 19.94 -2.02 -12.00
N LEU A 348 19.09 -1.14 -11.46
CA LEU A 348 17.64 -1.33 -11.49
C LEU A 348 17.07 -1.32 -12.91
N GLN A 349 17.66 -0.52 -13.82
CA GLN A 349 17.27 -0.54 -15.23
C GLN A 349 17.61 -1.88 -15.89
N MET A 350 18.76 -2.47 -15.57
CA MET A 350 19.17 -3.79 -16.06
C MET A 350 18.15 -4.88 -15.68
N LEU A 351 17.64 -4.85 -14.44
CA LEU A 351 16.57 -5.79 -14.04
C LEU A 351 15.29 -5.61 -14.86
N ARG A 352 14.93 -4.37 -15.21
CA ARG A 352 13.74 -4.07 -16.03
C ARG A 352 13.91 -4.47 -17.51
N THR A 353 15.14 -4.58 -17.99
CA THR A 353 15.48 -4.99 -19.37
C THR A 353 15.93 -6.45 -19.48
N ASN A 354 15.63 -7.28 -18.47
CA ASN A 354 16.00 -8.71 -18.40
C ASN A 354 17.51 -9.01 -18.42
N GLN A 355 18.35 -8.07 -17.96
CA GLN A 355 19.81 -8.19 -17.86
C GLN A 355 20.24 -8.63 -16.44
N GLY A 356 19.59 -9.68 -15.92
CA GLY A 356 19.79 -10.14 -14.54
C GLY A 356 21.20 -10.71 -14.27
N LYS A 357 21.80 -11.37 -15.25
CA LYS A 357 23.17 -11.91 -15.12
C LYS A 357 24.20 -10.78 -15.04
N GLU A 358 24.06 -9.78 -15.88
CA GLU A 358 24.92 -8.59 -15.87
C GLU A 358 24.77 -7.82 -14.55
N PHE A 359 23.57 -7.81 -13.96
CA PHE A 359 23.32 -7.22 -12.64
C PHE A 359 24.01 -8.00 -11.51
N GLU A 360 24.06 -9.34 -11.58
CA GLU A 360 24.88 -10.15 -10.67
C GLU A 360 26.38 -9.87 -10.81
N GLU A 361 26.88 -9.71 -12.04
CA GLU A 361 28.27 -9.35 -12.31
C GLU A 361 28.61 -7.95 -11.77
N LEU A 362 27.70 -6.98 -11.92
CA LEU A 362 27.80 -5.64 -11.33
C LEU A 362 27.97 -5.74 -9.80
N HIS A 363 27.12 -6.53 -9.14
CA HIS A 363 27.20 -6.76 -7.71
C HIS A 363 28.56 -7.34 -7.28
N GLN A 364 29.07 -8.35 -7.99
CA GLN A 364 30.39 -8.93 -7.68
C GLN A 364 31.53 -7.90 -7.80
N LYS A 365 31.45 -7.00 -8.78
CA LYS A 365 32.42 -5.88 -8.88
C LYS A 365 32.31 -4.95 -7.69
N LEU A 366 31.09 -4.54 -7.30
CA LEU A 366 30.84 -3.67 -6.13
C LEU A 366 31.40 -4.24 -4.83
N LEU A 367 31.33 -5.56 -4.62
CA LEU A 367 31.95 -6.22 -3.46
C LEU A 367 33.47 -5.99 -3.39
N SER A 368 34.15 -5.97 -4.54
CA SER A 368 35.60 -5.72 -4.58
C SER A 368 35.96 -4.29 -4.17
N TYR A 369 35.08 -3.31 -4.41
CA TYR A 369 35.29 -1.92 -4.02
C TYR A 369 35.10 -1.71 -2.52
N GLU A 370 34.10 -2.34 -1.90
CA GLU A 370 33.88 -2.22 -0.46
C GLU A 370 35.14 -2.59 0.34
N SER A 371 35.87 -3.62 -0.12
CA SER A 371 37.12 -4.07 0.51
C SER A 371 38.25 -3.04 0.51
N LYS A 372 38.17 -2.01 -0.35
CA LYS A 372 39.13 -0.91 -0.44
C LYS A 372 38.78 0.26 0.49
N LEU A 373 37.55 0.30 1.00
CA LEU A 373 37.07 1.36 1.89
C LEU A 373 37.49 1.11 3.35
N VAL A 374 37.75 2.18 4.10
CA VAL A 374 38.07 2.08 5.52
C VAL A 374 36.81 1.71 6.29
N LYS A 375 36.83 0.59 7.02
CA LYS A 375 35.68 0.13 7.80
C LYS A 375 35.22 1.21 8.80
N ASN A 376 33.91 1.42 8.87
CA ASN A 376 33.23 2.45 9.67
C ASN A 376 33.46 3.91 9.24
N SER A 377 34.14 4.18 8.11
CA SER A 377 34.13 5.51 7.52
C SER A 377 32.74 5.85 6.96
N GLU A 378 32.44 7.14 6.75
CA GLU A 378 31.15 7.57 6.19
C GLU A 378 30.95 7.02 4.77
N GLU A 379 32.02 6.90 3.99
CA GLU A 379 32.04 6.25 2.68
C GLU A 379 31.61 4.78 2.76
N TRP A 380 32.23 4.00 3.67
CA TRP A 380 31.90 2.57 3.86
C TRP A 380 30.45 2.37 4.33
N LYS A 381 29.97 3.30 5.15
CA LYS A 381 28.58 3.33 5.63
C LYS A 381 27.60 3.53 4.48
N VAL A 382 27.76 4.59 3.69
CA VAL A 382 26.87 4.93 2.55
C VAL A 382 26.94 3.86 1.46
N PHE A 383 28.14 3.44 1.07
CA PHE A 383 28.32 2.41 0.04
C PHE A 383 27.63 1.10 0.41
N GLY A 384 27.74 0.70 1.68
CA GLY A 384 27.11 -0.52 2.19
C GLY A 384 25.58 -0.52 2.16
N LEU A 385 24.92 0.65 2.22
CA LEU A 385 23.46 0.73 2.10
C LEU A 385 22.99 0.36 0.68
N TYR A 386 23.63 0.91 -0.34
CA TYR A 386 23.32 0.58 -1.74
C TYR A 386 23.68 -0.87 -2.07
N LEU A 387 24.81 -1.35 -1.54
CA LEU A 387 25.21 -2.75 -1.72
C LEU A 387 24.19 -3.71 -1.10
N ALA A 388 23.73 -3.42 0.11
CA ALA A 388 22.64 -4.18 0.74
C ALA A 388 21.35 -4.11 -0.09
N ALA A 389 21.01 -2.94 -0.64
CA ALA A 389 19.84 -2.79 -1.51
C ALA A 389 19.94 -3.61 -2.81
N ILE A 390 21.14 -3.75 -3.39
CA ILE A 390 21.39 -4.64 -4.54
C ILE A 390 21.21 -6.11 -4.14
N GLU A 391 21.75 -6.51 -2.98
CA GLU A 391 21.59 -7.87 -2.45
C GLU A 391 20.13 -8.25 -2.24
N ILE A 392 19.28 -7.31 -1.80
CA ILE A 392 17.83 -7.50 -1.74
C ILE A 392 17.24 -7.85 -3.12
N HIS A 393 17.58 -7.08 -4.15
CA HIS A 393 17.06 -7.30 -5.51
C HIS A 393 17.58 -8.61 -6.12
N LEU A 394 18.72 -9.11 -5.64
CA LEU A 394 19.25 -10.43 -5.97
C LEU A 394 18.67 -11.56 -5.10
N GLY A 395 17.71 -11.28 -4.20
CA GLY A 395 17.14 -12.26 -3.29
C GLY A 395 18.08 -12.72 -2.17
N GLN A 396 19.20 -12.05 -1.96
CA GLN A 396 20.22 -12.35 -0.94
C GLN A 396 19.90 -11.69 0.41
N TYR A 397 18.68 -11.91 0.92
CA TYR A 397 18.14 -11.26 2.12
C TYR A 397 19.03 -11.39 3.37
N GLY A 398 19.66 -12.55 3.57
CA GLY A 398 20.56 -12.78 4.71
C GLY A 398 21.83 -11.93 4.67
N ASN A 399 22.41 -11.72 3.48
CA ASN A 399 23.59 -10.85 3.30
C ASN A 399 23.22 -9.39 3.56
N ALA A 400 22.11 -8.93 2.96
CA ALA A 400 21.63 -7.58 3.13
C ALA A 400 21.29 -7.26 4.59
N SER A 401 20.58 -8.16 5.27
CA SER A 401 20.23 -8.02 6.70
C SER A 401 21.48 -7.86 7.56
N LYS A 402 22.52 -8.68 7.31
CA LYS A 402 23.79 -8.56 8.04
C LYS A 402 24.45 -7.19 7.83
N ARG A 403 24.44 -6.65 6.60
CA ARG A 403 25.00 -5.32 6.31
C ARG A 403 24.26 -4.20 7.04
N TYR A 404 22.93 -4.29 7.09
CA TYR A 404 22.11 -3.35 7.84
C TYR A 404 22.40 -3.45 9.34
N GLU A 405 22.52 -4.67 9.87
CA GLU A 405 22.84 -4.93 11.28
C GLU A 405 24.23 -4.42 11.73
N GLU A 406 25.18 -4.28 10.80
CA GLU A 406 26.51 -3.72 11.05
C GLU A 406 26.53 -2.19 11.15
N ARG A 407 25.41 -1.51 10.83
CA ARG A 407 25.30 -0.04 10.77
C ARG A 407 24.16 0.50 11.66
N PRO A 408 24.14 0.19 12.98
CA PRO A 408 23.05 0.58 13.88
C PRO A 408 22.98 2.10 14.13
N ASP A 409 23.99 2.85 13.73
CA ASP A 409 24.08 4.31 13.81
C ASP A 409 23.40 5.04 12.64
N ILE A 410 22.96 4.30 11.62
CA ILE A 410 22.31 4.88 10.43
C ILE A 410 20.82 4.58 10.45
N LYS A 411 19.97 5.62 10.47
CA LYS A 411 18.51 5.50 10.42
C LYS A 411 18.02 4.54 9.34
N LEU A 412 18.43 4.76 8.08
CA LEU A 412 18.00 3.94 6.94
C LEU A 412 18.43 2.47 7.06
N ALA A 413 19.63 2.21 7.58
CA ALA A 413 20.08 0.83 7.83
C ALA A 413 19.18 0.14 8.85
N VAL A 414 18.83 0.83 9.94
CA VAL A 414 17.95 0.27 10.96
C VAL A 414 16.55 0.01 10.39
N GLN A 415 15.99 0.95 9.62
CA GLN A 415 14.67 0.76 8.99
C GLN A 415 14.65 -0.45 8.05
N ASN A 416 15.61 -0.55 7.13
CA ASN A 416 15.71 -1.69 6.21
C ASN A 416 16.00 -2.99 6.96
N GLY A 417 16.94 -2.97 7.91
CA GLY A 417 17.31 -4.14 8.70
C GLY A 417 16.12 -4.69 9.49
N LEU A 418 15.35 -3.83 10.16
CA LEU A 418 14.12 -4.22 10.84
C LEU A 418 13.12 -4.85 9.88
N TYR A 419 12.87 -4.21 8.73
CA TYR A 419 11.96 -4.74 7.71
C TYR A 419 12.35 -6.15 7.27
N TYR A 420 13.60 -6.36 6.84
CA TYR A 420 14.06 -7.65 6.31
C TYR A 420 14.20 -8.73 7.38
N LEU A 421 14.66 -8.40 8.58
CA LEU A 421 14.69 -9.35 9.71
C LEU A 421 13.27 -9.80 10.07
N VAL A 422 12.30 -8.89 10.07
CA VAL A 422 10.91 -9.26 10.32
C VAL A 422 10.32 -10.04 9.14
N LYS A 423 10.64 -9.70 7.89
CA LYS A 423 10.25 -10.48 6.70
C LYS A 423 10.76 -11.93 6.80
N GLU A 424 11.99 -12.12 7.27
CA GLU A 424 12.59 -13.44 7.51
C GLU A 424 12.11 -14.12 8.81
N ASN A 425 11.12 -13.55 9.51
CA ASN A 425 10.60 -14.05 10.81
C ASN A 425 11.67 -14.13 11.91
N ARG A 426 12.73 -13.31 11.82
CA ARG A 426 13.83 -13.18 12.80
C ARG A 426 13.54 -12.07 13.81
N ILE A 427 12.38 -12.14 14.48
CA ILE A 427 11.89 -11.08 15.38
C ILE A 427 12.89 -10.76 16.51
N SER A 428 13.53 -11.77 17.09
CA SER A 428 14.54 -11.56 18.14
C SER A 428 15.78 -10.79 17.64
N ASP A 429 16.18 -10.98 16.39
CA ASP A 429 17.31 -10.26 15.81
C ASP A 429 16.93 -8.81 15.53
N ALA A 430 15.70 -8.57 15.07
CA ALA A 430 15.15 -7.23 14.89
C ALA A 430 15.11 -6.45 16.22
N GLU A 431 14.67 -7.08 17.30
CA GLU A 431 14.72 -6.48 18.64
C GLU A 431 16.16 -6.15 19.08
N ASN A 432 17.12 -7.03 18.77
CA ASN A 432 18.52 -6.82 19.11
C ASN A 432 19.15 -5.69 18.29
N LEU A 433 18.82 -5.57 17.00
CA LEU A 433 19.20 -4.43 16.16
C LEU A 433 18.66 -3.13 16.75
N LEU A 434 17.37 -3.09 17.09
CA LEU A 434 16.74 -1.90 17.66
C LEU A 434 17.36 -1.49 19.00
N LYS A 435 17.60 -2.45 19.91
CA LYS A 435 18.28 -2.20 21.19
C LYS A 435 19.68 -1.61 20.99
N ARG A 436 20.41 -2.04 19.95
CA ARG A 436 21.72 -1.46 19.61
C ARG A 436 21.57 -0.04 19.06
N ALA A 437 20.63 0.19 18.16
CA ALA A 437 20.36 1.50 17.57
C ALA A 437 19.96 2.55 18.62
N MET A 438 19.05 2.19 19.54
CA MET A 438 18.61 3.08 20.64
C MET A 438 19.77 3.52 21.54
N LYS A 439 20.75 2.65 21.80
CA LYS A 439 21.94 3.00 22.60
C LYS A 439 22.83 4.02 21.90
N VAL A 440 22.87 4.00 20.57
CA VAL A 440 23.66 4.94 19.77
C VAL A 440 22.94 6.27 19.63
N ALA A 441 21.61 6.26 19.51
CA ALA A 441 20.76 7.45 19.37
C ALA A 441 20.44 8.18 20.70
N ASP A 442 21.15 7.91 21.80
CA ASP A 442 20.82 8.39 23.15
C ASP A 442 20.73 9.94 23.28
N GLN A 443 21.25 10.68 22.30
CA GLN A 443 21.21 12.15 22.24
C GLN A 443 20.32 12.73 21.14
N ASP A 444 19.74 11.90 20.26
CA ASP A 444 18.90 12.34 19.15
C ASP A 444 17.42 12.02 19.45
N ARG A 445 16.66 13.06 19.80
CA ARG A 445 15.26 12.94 20.20
C ARG A 445 14.35 12.45 19.06
N GLU A 446 14.67 12.78 17.81
CA GLU A 446 13.87 12.35 16.66
C GLU A 446 14.10 10.85 16.39
N LEU A 447 15.35 10.39 16.47
CA LEU A 447 15.67 8.97 16.36
C LEU A 447 15.10 8.14 17.52
N GLN A 448 15.09 8.68 18.73
CA GLN A 448 14.46 8.01 19.88
C GLN A 448 12.96 7.77 19.64
N ALA A 449 12.22 8.80 19.20
CA ALA A 449 10.79 8.65 18.93
C ALA A 449 10.52 7.60 17.83
N LEU A 450 11.33 7.61 16.77
CA LEU A 450 11.27 6.61 15.69
C LEU A 450 11.53 5.18 16.22
N TYR A 451 12.54 5.01 17.06
CA TYR A 451 12.90 3.70 17.60
C TYR A 451 11.93 3.19 18.67
N GLU A 452 11.36 4.08 19.49
CA GLU A 452 10.26 3.71 20.39
C GLU A 452 9.04 3.21 19.62
N GLN A 453 8.74 3.86 18.49
CA GLN A 453 7.72 3.38 17.57
C GLN A 453 8.08 2.00 16.99
N ALA A 454 9.27 1.82 16.43
CA ALA A 454 9.69 0.52 15.92
C ALA A 454 9.60 -0.58 16.99
N ALA A 455 9.89 -0.26 18.25
CA ALA A 455 9.75 -1.19 19.36
C ALA A 455 8.28 -1.57 19.61
N HIS A 456 7.36 -0.61 19.50
CA HIS A 456 5.94 -0.86 19.57
C HIS A 456 5.46 -1.79 18.46
N GLU A 457 5.93 -1.60 17.23
CA GLU A 457 5.58 -2.45 16.10
C GLU A 457 6.17 -3.86 16.22
N LEU A 458 7.40 -4.01 16.72
CA LEU A 458 7.97 -5.32 17.02
C LEU A 458 7.20 -6.04 18.11
N ASP A 459 6.74 -5.32 19.14
CA ASP A 459 5.90 -5.88 20.18
C ASP A 459 4.56 -6.38 19.60
N LEU A 460 3.95 -5.64 18.65
CA LEU A 460 2.78 -6.11 17.87
C LEU A 460 3.04 -7.47 17.20
N LEU A 461 4.27 -7.71 16.72
CA LEU A 461 4.68 -8.96 16.10
C LEU A 461 5.19 -10.03 17.06
N SER A 462 5.31 -9.72 18.35
CA SER A 462 5.75 -10.70 19.34
C SER A 462 4.82 -11.91 19.35
N SER A 463 5.38 -13.10 19.56
CA SER A 463 4.59 -14.33 19.63
C SER A 463 3.48 -14.25 20.70
N THR A 464 3.69 -13.49 21.78
CA THR A 464 2.68 -13.25 22.80
C THR A 464 1.46 -12.52 22.24
N ARG A 465 1.66 -11.40 21.53
CA ARG A 465 0.55 -10.63 20.96
C ARG A 465 -0.11 -11.35 19.79
N GLN A 466 0.67 -12.00 18.93
CA GLN A 466 0.15 -12.77 17.81
C GLN A 466 -0.75 -13.93 18.27
N ASN A 467 -0.32 -14.69 19.28
CA ASN A 467 -1.15 -15.75 19.87
C ASN A 467 -2.42 -15.21 20.54
N LEU A 468 -2.33 -14.05 21.22
CA LEU A 468 -3.50 -13.41 21.82
C LEU A 468 -4.54 -13.04 20.76
N TYR A 469 -4.12 -12.43 19.65
CA TYR A 469 -5.03 -12.03 18.57
C TYR A 469 -5.61 -13.23 17.83
N ALA A 470 -4.80 -14.26 17.55
CA ALA A 470 -5.27 -15.51 16.97
C ALA A 470 -6.29 -16.21 17.87
N THR A 471 -6.07 -16.24 19.19
CA THR A 471 -7.01 -16.81 20.15
C THR A 471 -8.34 -16.03 20.17
N LEU A 472 -8.27 -14.70 20.20
CA LEU A 472 -9.46 -13.84 20.16
C LEU A 472 -10.30 -14.10 18.91
N LEU A 473 -9.66 -14.25 17.74
CA LEU A 473 -10.34 -14.57 16.49
C LEU A 473 -10.89 -16.00 16.48
N SER A 474 -10.14 -16.98 17.01
CA SER A 474 -10.65 -18.36 17.20
C SER A 474 -11.91 -18.38 18.06
N ASP A 475 -11.93 -17.64 19.17
CA ASP A 475 -13.10 -17.55 20.04
C ASP A 475 -14.29 -16.89 19.33
N ALA A 476 -14.05 -15.89 18.49
CA ALA A 476 -15.10 -15.27 17.69
C ALA A 476 -15.71 -16.23 16.67
N TYR A 477 -14.89 -17.06 16.00
CA TYR A 477 -15.38 -18.14 15.12
C TYR A 477 -16.16 -19.20 15.89
N ASN A 478 -15.68 -19.66 17.05
CA ASN A 478 -16.41 -20.61 17.88
C ASN A 478 -17.79 -20.08 18.27
N LYS A 479 -17.90 -18.79 18.63
CA LYS A 479 -19.19 -18.15 18.92
C LYS A 479 -20.12 -18.08 17.71
N LEU A 480 -19.55 -17.88 16.51
CA LEU A 480 -20.32 -17.91 15.27
C LEU A 480 -20.85 -19.33 15.02
N ASP A 481 -20.03 -20.36 15.18
CA ASP A 481 -20.43 -21.77 14.99
C ASP A 481 -21.46 -22.25 16.03
N GLU A 482 -21.35 -21.78 17.27
CA GLU A 482 -22.29 -22.07 18.36
C GLU A 482 -23.62 -21.30 18.22
N ALA A 483 -23.68 -20.26 17.39
CA ALA A 483 -24.87 -19.44 17.26
C ALA A 483 -26.02 -20.24 16.63
N GLN A 484 -27.15 -20.27 17.33
CA GLN A 484 -28.31 -21.05 16.92
C GLN A 484 -29.00 -20.48 15.68
N ARG A 485 -28.85 -19.17 15.47
CA ARG A 485 -29.56 -18.36 14.47
C ARG A 485 -28.64 -17.26 13.98
N ILE A 486 -28.44 -17.21 12.66
CA ILE A 486 -27.53 -16.25 12.03
C ILE A 486 -28.17 -15.78 10.73
N ILE A 487 -28.05 -14.49 10.45
CA ILE A 487 -28.27 -13.94 9.10
C ILE A 487 -26.92 -13.45 8.60
N VAL A 488 -26.49 -13.96 7.44
CA VAL A 488 -25.25 -13.56 6.77
C VAL A 488 -25.62 -12.79 5.52
N LYS A 489 -25.14 -11.55 5.39
CA LYS A 489 -25.29 -10.75 4.18
C LYS A 489 -23.95 -10.69 3.48
N THR A 490 -23.86 -11.23 2.27
CA THR A 490 -22.62 -11.27 1.50
C THR A 490 -22.72 -10.34 0.31
N GLU A 491 -21.69 -9.53 0.08
CA GLU A 491 -21.45 -8.81 -1.18
C GLU A 491 -20.03 -9.13 -1.64
N MET A 492 -19.87 -9.73 -2.81
CA MET A 492 -18.56 -10.09 -3.33
C MET A 492 -18.46 -9.94 -4.85
N ASN A 493 -17.23 -9.72 -5.31
CA ASN A 493 -16.83 -9.80 -6.71
C ASN A 493 -15.85 -10.96 -6.88
N TYR A 494 -16.19 -11.88 -7.78
CA TYR A 494 -15.40 -13.06 -8.12
C TYR A 494 -15.12 -13.06 -9.61
N GLY A 495 -13.89 -12.69 -10.01
CA GLY A 495 -13.51 -12.68 -11.42
C GLY A 495 -14.45 -11.86 -12.32
N GLY A 496 -14.95 -10.72 -11.82
CA GLY A 496 -15.93 -9.87 -12.51
C GLY A 496 -17.39 -10.28 -12.32
N THR A 497 -17.66 -11.39 -11.63
CA THR A 497 -19.02 -11.77 -11.23
C THR A 497 -19.37 -11.11 -9.91
N VAL A 498 -20.38 -10.25 -9.91
CA VAL A 498 -20.90 -9.61 -8.69
C VAL A 498 -21.98 -10.48 -8.08
N LEU A 499 -21.89 -10.75 -6.78
CA LEU A 499 -22.84 -11.54 -6.01
C LEU A 499 -23.31 -10.71 -4.81
N LYS A 500 -24.62 -10.67 -4.57
CA LYS A 500 -25.23 -10.15 -3.34
C LYS A 500 -26.23 -11.17 -2.79
N THR A 501 -26.00 -11.65 -1.58
CA THR A 501 -26.82 -12.69 -0.96
C THR A 501 -27.17 -12.39 0.48
N THR A 502 -28.26 -12.99 0.92
CA THR A 502 -28.63 -13.10 2.32
C THR A 502 -28.89 -14.57 2.61
N GLU A 503 -28.15 -15.10 3.57
CA GLU A 503 -28.31 -16.46 4.08
C GLU A 503 -28.90 -16.39 5.48
N GLU A 504 -30.08 -16.97 5.66
CA GLU A 504 -30.74 -17.11 6.94
C GLU A 504 -30.49 -18.55 7.42
N MET A 505 -29.89 -18.73 8.59
CA MET A 505 -29.50 -20.04 9.13
C MET A 505 -30.23 -20.32 10.44
N ASP A 506 -30.94 -21.45 10.50
CA ASP A 506 -31.60 -21.98 11.70
C ASP A 506 -30.96 -23.33 12.06
N ALA A 507 -29.94 -23.29 12.92
CA ALA A 507 -29.19 -24.47 13.33
C ALA A 507 -30.05 -25.45 14.14
N GLN A 508 -31.03 -24.94 14.92
CA GLN A 508 -31.97 -25.78 15.66
C GLN A 508 -32.84 -26.64 14.74
N ARG A 509 -33.09 -26.19 13.51
CA ARG A 509 -33.85 -26.96 12.51
C ARG A 509 -32.96 -27.60 11.45
N GLY A 510 -31.71 -27.18 11.35
CA GLY A 510 -30.77 -27.60 10.32
C GLY A 510 -31.16 -27.08 8.94
N ILE A 511 -31.78 -25.90 8.86
CA ILE A 511 -32.26 -25.30 7.61
C ILE A 511 -31.47 -24.01 7.33
N THR A 512 -31.08 -23.82 6.08
CA THR A 512 -30.55 -22.56 5.56
C THR A 512 -31.42 -22.10 4.39
N HIS A 513 -31.79 -20.82 4.36
CA HIS A 513 -32.43 -20.17 3.21
C HIS A 513 -31.48 -19.11 2.65
N THR A 514 -31.05 -19.28 1.42
CA THR A 514 -30.21 -18.31 0.72
C THR A 514 -31.05 -17.64 -0.37
N LYS A 515 -31.07 -16.32 -0.37
CA LYS A 515 -31.69 -15.49 -1.43
C LYS A 515 -30.72 -14.43 -1.88
N GLY A 516 -30.80 -14.01 -3.15
CA GLY A 516 -29.90 -12.98 -3.63
C GLY A 516 -29.99 -12.72 -5.12
N ILE A 517 -28.99 -12.01 -5.60
CA ILE A 517 -28.78 -11.71 -7.01
C ILE A 517 -27.32 -11.91 -7.38
N TYR A 518 -27.06 -12.30 -8.62
CA TYR A 518 -25.73 -12.31 -9.18
C TYR A 518 -25.73 -11.79 -10.62
N GLN A 519 -24.60 -11.22 -11.01
CA GLN A 519 -24.32 -10.79 -12.37
C GLN A 519 -23.00 -11.38 -12.80
N LYS A 520 -23.01 -12.26 -13.81
CA LYS A 520 -21.78 -12.80 -14.38
C LYS A 520 -21.06 -11.72 -15.19
N ALA A 521 -19.74 -11.84 -15.28
CA ALA A 521 -18.89 -10.88 -16.01
C ALA A 521 -19.30 -10.68 -17.48
N ASP A 522 -19.81 -11.73 -18.13
CA ASP A 522 -20.24 -11.74 -19.54
C ASP A 522 -21.75 -11.46 -19.73
N GLN A 523 -22.48 -11.14 -18.65
CA GLN A 523 -23.92 -10.95 -18.68
C GLN A 523 -24.33 -9.55 -18.20
N ALA A 524 -25.14 -8.86 -19.00
CA ALA A 524 -25.75 -7.59 -18.61
C ALA A 524 -26.98 -7.74 -17.70
N VAL A 525 -27.48 -8.97 -17.53
CA VAL A 525 -28.73 -9.24 -16.81
C VAL A 525 -28.43 -9.77 -15.40
N LEU A 526 -29.09 -9.16 -14.40
CA LEU A 526 -29.10 -9.64 -13.04
C LEU A 526 -29.95 -10.91 -12.93
N ASN A 527 -29.35 -12.00 -12.48
CA ASN A 527 -30.04 -13.23 -12.18
C ASN A 527 -30.41 -13.28 -10.71
N LYS A 528 -31.57 -13.82 -10.39
CA LYS A 528 -31.97 -14.09 -9.01
C LYS A 528 -31.36 -15.41 -8.55
N MET A 529 -31.13 -15.55 -7.26
CA MET A 529 -30.77 -16.82 -6.66
C MET A 529 -31.70 -17.07 -5.49
N GLU A 530 -32.23 -18.29 -5.41
CA GLU A 530 -32.94 -18.75 -4.24
C GLU A 530 -32.63 -20.23 -4.01
N ARG A 531 -32.30 -20.57 -2.76
CA ARG A 531 -31.91 -21.92 -2.34
C ARG A 531 -32.41 -22.21 -0.93
N TYR A 532 -32.84 -23.46 -0.72
CA TYR A 532 -33.00 -24.03 0.62
C TYR A 532 -32.06 -25.20 0.81
N THR A 533 -31.33 -25.23 1.93
CA THR A 533 -30.49 -26.37 2.31
C THR A 533 -31.05 -27.02 3.57
N ASP A 534 -31.39 -28.30 3.48
CA ASP A 534 -31.77 -29.16 4.60
C ASP A 534 -30.57 -30.02 5.01
N ARG A 535 -29.86 -29.57 6.05
CA ARG A 535 -28.66 -30.25 6.54
C ARG A 535 -28.99 -31.59 7.22
N ARG A 536 -30.20 -31.75 7.77
CA ARG A 536 -30.62 -33.00 8.44
C ARG A 536 -30.87 -34.11 7.45
N ASN A 537 -31.52 -33.76 6.34
CA ASN A 537 -31.82 -34.71 5.28
C ASN A 537 -30.74 -34.75 4.19
N GLN A 538 -29.69 -33.93 4.29
CA GLN A 538 -28.59 -33.81 3.31
C GLN A 538 -29.11 -33.52 1.89
N VAL A 539 -29.99 -32.53 1.78
CA VAL A 539 -30.59 -32.14 0.51
C VAL A 539 -30.49 -30.63 0.34
N LYS A 540 -30.24 -30.19 -0.89
CA LYS A 540 -30.43 -28.79 -1.31
C LYS A 540 -31.50 -28.68 -2.40
N TYR A 541 -32.19 -27.55 -2.37
CA TYR A 541 -33.20 -27.15 -3.33
C TYR A 541 -32.75 -25.83 -3.97
N ASP A 542 -32.60 -25.80 -5.29
CA ASP A 542 -32.14 -24.64 -6.05
C ASP A 542 -33.22 -24.19 -7.04
N TRP A 543 -33.50 -22.89 -7.11
CA TRP A 543 -34.40 -22.33 -8.12
C TRP A 543 -33.70 -22.16 -9.48
N ASP A 544 -34.21 -22.84 -10.51
CA ASP A 544 -33.76 -22.68 -11.90
C ASP A 544 -34.54 -21.52 -12.54
N ASN A 545 -33.87 -20.37 -12.72
CA ASN A 545 -34.51 -19.17 -13.29
C ASN A 545 -34.97 -19.35 -14.74
N GLU A 546 -34.29 -20.17 -15.53
CA GLU A 546 -34.61 -20.34 -16.95
C GLU A 546 -35.87 -21.19 -17.13
N LYS A 547 -36.01 -22.22 -16.29
CA LYS A 547 -37.13 -23.16 -16.35
C LYS A 547 -38.29 -22.78 -15.42
N GLY A 548 -38.06 -21.90 -14.44
CA GLY A 548 -39.05 -21.52 -13.45
C GLY A 548 -39.48 -22.69 -12.56
N ILE A 549 -38.54 -23.58 -12.21
CA ILE A 549 -38.80 -24.76 -11.37
C ILE A 549 -37.77 -24.88 -10.26
N TRP A 550 -38.16 -25.54 -9.17
CA TRP A 550 -37.21 -25.99 -8.17
C TRP A 550 -36.48 -27.23 -8.66
N THR A 551 -35.22 -27.38 -8.26
CA THR A 551 -34.41 -28.57 -8.51
C THR A 551 -33.91 -29.11 -7.18
N LYS A 552 -33.93 -30.44 -7.01
CA LYS A 552 -33.47 -31.11 -5.79
C LYS A 552 -32.18 -31.87 -6.07
N LYS A 553 -31.18 -31.67 -5.21
CA LYS A 553 -29.90 -32.38 -5.25
C LYS A 553 -29.53 -32.91 -3.86
N GLU A 554 -28.94 -34.10 -3.79
CA GLU A 554 -28.33 -34.60 -2.56
C GLU A 554 -27.03 -33.82 -2.27
N THR A 555 -26.81 -33.48 -1.01
CA THR A 555 -25.61 -32.77 -0.54
C THR A 555 -24.66 -33.71 0.20
N GLY A 556 -24.74 -35.04 -0.03
CA GLY A 556 -23.85 -36.02 0.62
C GLY A 556 -22.39 -35.58 0.53
N ASN A 557 -21.51 -36.07 1.42
CA ASN A 557 -20.11 -35.64 1.63
C ASN A 557 -19.29 -35.46 0.33
N GLN A 558 -19.54 -34.41 -0.42
CA GLN A 558 -18.70 -33.92 -1.49
C GLN A 558 -17.66 -33.06 -0.80
N ILE A 559 -16.64 -33.71 -0.24
CA ILE A 559 -15.35 -33.05 -0.12
C ILE A 559 -14.83 -32.95 -1.55
N GLY A 560 -15.37 -31.99 -2.30
CA GLY A 560 -14.85 -31.67 -3.62
C GLY A 560 -13.39 -31.31 -3.45
N LYS A 561 -12.52 -31.77 -4.36
CA LYS A 561 -11.16 -31.26 -4.42
C LYS A 561 -11.26 -29.75 -4.61
N LYS A 562 -10.74 -28.99 -3.66
CA LYS A 562 -10.68 -27.54 -3.73
C LYS A 562 -9.74 -27.15 -4.86
N ALA A 563 -10.16 -26.19 -5.66
CA ALA A 563 -9.39 -25.72 -6.79
C ALA A 563 -8.48 -24.58 -6.37
N TYR A 564 -8.84 -23.77 -5.38
CA TYR A 564 -8.14 -22.52 -5.11
C TYR A 564 -7.44 -22.50 -3.75
N LEU A 565 -6.35 -21.74 -3.63
CA LEU A 565 -5.56 -21.70 -2.40
C LEU A 565 -6.41 -21.19 -1.22
N HIS A 566 -7.16 -20.11 -1.43
CA HIS A 566 -7.98 -19.50 -0.38
C HIS A 566 -9.02 -20.46 0.21
N GLU A 567 -9.53 -21.40 -0.56
CA GLU A 567 -10.46 -22.41 -0.06
C GLU A 567 -9.78 -23.27 1.01
N TYR A 568 -8.51 -23.66 0.81
CA TYR A 568 -7.74 -24.42 1.80
C TYR A 568 -7.36 -23.56 3.01
N VAL A 569 -6.95 -22.31 2.80
CA VAL A 569 -6.57 -21.39 3.88
C VAL A 569 -7.76 -21.08 4.78
N THR A 570 -8.95 -20.89 4.22
CA THR A 570 -10.18 -20.57 4.96
C THR A 570 -10.59 -21.69 5.92
N ASP A 571 -10.36 -22.96 5.55
CA ASP A 571 -10.66 -24.11 6.40
C ASP A 571 -9.66 -24.33 7.53
N LEU A 572 -8.49 -23.68 7.48
CA LEU A 572 -7.52 -23.84 8.54
C LEU A 572 -7.99 -23.12 9.81
N PRO A 573 -7.90 -23.78 10.99
CA PRO A 573 -8.09 -23.11 12.26
C PRO A 573 -7.15 -21.90 12.37
N VAL A 574 -7.59 -20.81 12.99
CA VAL A 574 -6.81 -19.56 13.08
C VAL A 574 -5.40 -19.81 13.63
N LEU A 575 -5.26 -20.59 14.70
CA LEU A 575 -3.93 -20.95 15.24
C LEU A 575 -3.06 -21.76 14.27
N SER A 576 -3.66 -22.53 13.35
CA SER A 576 -2.91 -23.20 12.28
C SER A 576 -2.44 -22.22 11.22
N ARG A 577 -3.23 -21.18 10.91
CA ARG A 577 -2.81 -20.11 10.00
C ARG A 577 -1.60 -19.36 10.56
N LEU A 578 -1.63 -18.99 11.85
CA LEU A 578 -0.49 -18.41 12.56
C LEU A 578 0.76 -19.30 12.48
N ASN A 579 0.64 -20.57 12.87
CA ASN A 579 1.81 -21.43 13.07
C ASN A 579 2.34 -22.08 11.79
N LYS A 580 1.49 -22.34 10.78
CA LYS A 580 1.89 -23.01 9.54
C LYS A 580 2.10 -22.06 8.37
N LEU A 581 1.28 -21.00 8.29
CA LEU A 581 1.34 -20.02 7.19
C LEU A 581 2.01 -18.71 7.61
N HIS A 582 2.48 -18.63 8.86
CA HIS A 582 3.05 -17.43 9.45
C HIS A 582 2.11 -16.22 9.31
N ALA A 583 0.80 -16.44 9.43
CA ALA A 583 -0.18 -15.38 9.38
C ALA A 583 0.10 -14.35 10.48
N ARG A 584 -0.03 -13.07 10.15
CA ARG A 584 0.22 -11.94 11.06
C ARG A 584 -1.07 -11.19 11.34
N TYR A 585 -1.26 -10.82 12.59
CA TYR A 585 -2.46 -10.17 13.06
C TYR A 585 -2.15 -8.76 13.56
N LEU A 586 -2.89 -7.78 13.07
CA LEU A 586 -2.92 -6.42 13.59
C LEU A 586 -4.29 -6.15 14.20
N LYS A 587 -4.34 -5.84 15.49
CA LYS A 587 -5.57 -5.46 16.19
C LYS A 587 -5.63 -3.95 16.39
N GLN A 588 -6.73 -3.34 15.97
CA GLN A 588 -7.07 -1.95 16.22
C GLN A 588 -8.38 -1.86 17.01
N SER A 589 -8.50 -0.88 17.90
CA SER A 589 -9.67 -0.70 18.76
C SER A 589 -10.32 0.65 18.48
N PHE A 590 -11.57 0.65 18.04
CA PHE A 590 -12.30 1.85 17.66
C PHE A 590 -13.72 1.85 18.23
N GLY A 591 -13.92 2.58 19.33
CA GLY A 591 -15.23 2.69 19.97
C GLY A 591 -15.78 1.30 20.36
N ALA A 592 -16.86 0.89 19.67
CA ALA A 592 -17.53 -0.39 19.92
C ALA A 592 -16.93 -1.57 19.12
N TYR A 593 -15.90 -1.34 18.30
CA TYR A 593 -15.31 -2.37 17.44
C TYR A 593 -13.89 -2.71 17.85
N GLU A 594 -13.59 -4.00 17.76
CA GLU A 594 -12.25 -4.56 17.75
C GLU A 594 -11.99 -5.09 16.34
N VAL A 595 -11.09 -4.45 15.61
CA VAL A 595 -10.80 -4.78 14.22
C VAL A 595 -9.50 -5.57 14.19
N ILE A 596 -9.53 -6.79 13.66
CA ILE A 596 -8.34 -7.63 13.46
C ILE A 596 -8.10 -7.76 11.96
N THR A 597 -6.94 -7.31 11.49
CA THR A 597 -6.45 -7.57 10.13
C THR A 597 -5.50 -8.75 10.15
N GLU A 598 -5.75 -9.75 9.32
CA GLU A 598 -4.90 -10.91 9.10
C GLU A 598 -4.18 -10.78 7.75
N PHE A 599 -2.86 -10.91 7.79
CA PHE A 599 -1.95 -10.85 6.64
C PHE A 599 -1.21 -12.16 6.49
N TYR A 600 -0.84 -12.49 5.26
CA TYR A 600 -0.05 -13.67 4.95
C TYR A 600 1.22 -13.29 4.22
N GLU A 601 2.28 -14.03 4.45
CA GLU A 601 3.52 -13.88 3.70
C GLU A 601 3.39 -14.66 2.38
N PRO A 602 3.49 -14.01 1.20
CA PRO A 602 3.24 -14.66 -0.09
C PRO A 602 4.10 -15.89 -0.41
N ASN A 603 5.36 -15.92 0.05
CA ASN A 603 6.25 -17.07 -0.16
C ASN A 603 5.83 -18.24 0.75
N GLU A 604 5.35 -17.98 1.97
CA GLU A 604 4.78 -19.04 2.82
C GLU A 604 3.49 -19.61 2.23
N LEU A 605 2.63 -18.76 1.66
CA LEU A 605 1.46 -19.21 0.90
C LEU A 605 1.85 -20.08 -0.30
N GLN A 606 2.87 -19.66 -1.05
CA GLN A 606 3.38 -20.42 -2.19
C GLN A 606 3.94 -21.79 -1.77
N ARG A 607 4.76 -21.85 -0.71
CA ARG A 607 5.27 -23.12 -0.16
C ARG A 607 4.13 -24.01 0.33
N TYR A 608 3.12 -23.44 0.97
CA TYR A 608 1.96 -24.22 1.39
C TYR A 608 1.19 -24.77 0.19
N ALA A 609 0.99 -23.96 -0.85
CA ALA A 609 0.32 -24.37 -2.08
C ALA A 609 1.02 -25.56 -2.77
N GLU A 610 2.36 -25.66 -2.70
CA GLU A 610 3.12 -26.80 -3.23
C GLU A 610 2.80 -28.14 -2.52
N THR A 611 2.19 -28.09 -1.33
CA THR A 611 1.78 -29.29 -0.57
C THR A 611 0.33 -29.73 -0.87
N LEU A 612 -0.41 -28.96 -1.67
CA LEU A 612 -1.84 -29.16 -1.90
C LEU A 612 -2.12 -29.75 -3.29
N ASP A 613 -3.24 -30.46 -3.41
CA ASP A 613 -3.81 -30.83 -4.71
C ASP A 613 -4.84 -29.77 -5.12
N LEU A 614 -4.38 -28.79 -5.91
CA LEU A 614 -5.21 -27.69 -6.43
C LEU A 614 -5.91 -28.07 -7.75
N GLN A 615 -6.21 -29.36 -7.97
CA GLN A 615 -6.71 -29.89 -9.25
C GLN A 615 -5.71 -29.69 -10.41
N GLU A 616 -4.48 -30.18 -10.22
CA GLU A 616 -3.42 -30.20 -11.25
C GLU A 616 -2.88 -28.83 -11.71
N LYS A 617 -3.29 -27.71 -11.10
CA LYS A 617 -2.66 -26.40 -11.29
C LYS A 617 -1.67 -26.05 -10.19
N LYS A 618 -0.66 -25.25 -10.54
CA LYS A 618 0.35 -24.74 -9.59
C LYS A 618 0.14 -23.26 -9.36
N LEU A 619 0.10 -22.85 -8.08
CA LEU A 619 0.13 -21.44 -7.72
C LEU A 619 1.48 -20.84 -8.12
N LEU A 620 1.46 -19.83 -8.99
CA LEU A 620 2.64 -19.03 -9.32
C LEU A 620 2.88 -17.97 -8.25
N TYR A 621 1.85 -17.23 -7.87
CA TYR A 621 1.96 -16.15 -6.90
C TYR A 621 0.59 -15.75 -6.33
N ALA A 622 0.59 -15.26 -5.08
CA ALA A 622 -0.59 -14.70 -4.41
C ALA A 622 -0.19 -13.36 -3.74
N PRO A 623 -0.24 -12.24 -4.49
CA PRO A 623 0.25 -10.94 -4.01
C PRO A 623 -0.54 -10.41 -2.82
N THR A 624 -1.85 -10.54 -2.93
CA THR A 624 -2.79 -9.97 -1.99
C THR A 624 -3.58 -11.09 -1.37
N PHE A 625 -3.43 -11.25 -0.05
CA PHE A 625 -4.20 -12.20 0.71
C PHE A 625 -4.43 -11.59 2.09
N VAL A 626 -5.47 -10.77 2.21
CA VAL A 626 -5.76 -10.02 3.44
C VAL A 626 -7.21 -10.20 3.82
N VAL A 627 -7.44 -10.48 5.11
CA VAL A 627 -8.77 -10.64 5.68
C VAL A 627 -8.91 -9.72 6.90
N LYS A 628 -10.00 -8.96 6.96
CA LYS A 628 -10.36 -8.13 8.11
C LYS A 628 -11.57 -8.68 8.82
N TYR A 629 -11.50 -8.66 10.14
CA TYR A 629 -12.53 -9.12 11.05
C TYR A 629 -12.96 -7.96 11.93
N TYR A 630 -14.25 -7.68 12.02
CA TYR A 630 -14.82 -6.66 12.88
C TYR A 630 -15.61 -7.35 13.98
N LEU A 631 -15.07 -7.28 15.20
CA LEU A 631 -15.66 -7.91 16.36
C LEU A 631 -16.33 -6.84 17.22
N ASP A 632 -17.46 -7.20 17.84
CA ASP A 632 -18.04 -6.37 18.89
C ASP A 632 -17.09 -6.27 20.09
N SER A 633 -16.85 -5.07 20.60
CA SER A 633 -15.89 -4.85 21.68
C SER A 633 -16.33 -5.45 23.03
N GLU A 634 -17.63 -5.61 23.27
CA GLU A 634 -18.18 -6.13 24.52
C GLU A 634 -18.38 -7.65 24.44
N THR A 635 -19.09 -8.13 23.40
CA THR A 635 -19.46 -9.54 23.25
C THR A 635 -18.40 -10.36 22.55
N LYS A 636 -17.45 -9.72 21.84
CA LYS A 636 -16.46 -10.36 20.96
C LYS A 636 -17.07 -11.23 19.86
N GLN A 637 -18.32 -10.98 19.49
CA GLN A 637 -18.96 -11.64 18.34
C GLN A 637 -18.41 -11.05 17.04
N LEU A 638 -18.24 -11.90 16.02
CA LEU A 638 -17.89 -11.45 14.68
C LEU A 638 -19.13 -10.78 14.05
N LEU A 639 -19.02 -9.48 13.75
CA LEU A 639 -20.10 -8.68 13.17
C LEU A 639 -19.93 -8.47 11.67
N ARG A 640 -18.67 -8.46 11.20
CA ARG A 640 -18.36 -8.36 9.77
C ARG A 640 -17.02 -9.02 9.46
N GLN A 641 -16.90 -9.56 8.27
CA GLN A 641 -15.66 -9.99 7.65
C GLN A 641 -15.50 -9.29 6.31
N SER A 642 -14.27 -8.89 5.95
CA SER A 642 -13.94 -8.38 4.63
C SER A 642 -12.70 -9.09 4.12
N TRP A 643 -12.61 -9.38 2.83
CA TRP A 643 -11.42 -9.99 2.26
C TRP A 643 -11.06 -9.40 0.92
N LYS A 644 -9.77 -9.46 0.61
CA LYS A 644 -9.21 -9.15 -0.70
C LYS A 644 -8.11 -10.15 -0.99
N ILE A 645 -8.32 -10.95 -2.01
CA ILE A 645 -7.51 -12.12 -2.35
C ILE A 645 -7.23 -12.12 -3.84
N THR A 646 -5.97 -12.31 -4.19
CA THR A 646 -5.48 -12.43 -5.57
C THR A 646 -4.61 -13.68 -5.69
N GLU A 647 -4.89 -14.52 -6.68
CA GLU A 647 -4.15 -15.75 -6.95
C GLU A 647 -3.87 -15.88 -8.44
N ALA A 648 -2.64 -16.22 -8.81
CA ALA A 648 -2.22 -16.46 -10.19
C ALA A 648 -1.65 -17.87 -10.34
N TYR A 649 -2.08 -18.57 -11.38
CA TYR A 649 -1.75 -19.98 -11.63
C TYR A 649 -0.97 -20.18 -12.93
N ASP A 650 -0.26 -21.30 -13.01
CA ASP A 650 0.60 -21.69 -14.15
C ASP A 650 -0.18 -21.95 -15.44
N ASN A 651 -1.46 -22.31 -15.33
CA ASN A 651 -2.38 -22.46 -16.45
C ASN A 651 -2.91 -21.12 -17.00
N GLY A 652 -2.49 -19.98 -16.44
CA GLY A 652 -2.92 -18.64 -16.83
C GLY A 652 -4.21 -18.16 -16.15
N GLU A 653 -4.81 -18.95 -15.25
CA GLU A 653 -5.91 -18.48 -14.41
C GLU A 653 -5.43 -17.38 -13.46
N TYR A 654 -6.18 -16.28 -13.44
CA TYR A 654 -6.02 -15.18 -12.51
C TYR A 654 -7.33 -14.99 -11.76
N LEU A 655 -7.28 -15.18 -10.45
CA LEU A 655 -8.41 -15.00 -9.56
C LEU A 655 -8.25 -13.69 -8.81
N LYS A 656 -9.27 -12.83 -8.86
CA LYS A 656 -9.48 -11.70 -7.96
C LYS A 656 -10.79 -11.91 -7.23
N LEU A 657 -10.69 -12.01 -5.92
CA LEU A 657 -11.80 -12.22 -5.00
C LEU A 657 -11.79 -11.09 -3.95
N ASP A 658 -12.78 -10.23 -4.00
CA ASP A 658 -12.99 -9.16 -3.02
C ASP A 658 -14.42 -9.17 -2.53
N GLY A 659 -14.63 -8.99 -1.22
CA GLY A 659 -15.96 -9.07 -0.67
C GLY A 659 -16.08 -8.78 0.81
N ASP A 660 -17.32 -8.81 1.26
CA ASP A 660 -17.76 -8.54 2.61
C ASP A 660 -18.87 -9.51 3.02
N GLU A 661 -18.83 -9.90 4.29
CA GLU A 661 -19.91 -10.57 5.00
C GLU A 661 -20.29 -9.77 6.23
N GLU A 662 -21.57 -9.47 6.41
CA GLU A 662 -22.13 -8.93 7.64
C GLU A 662 -22.95 -10.00 8.36
N TYR A 663 -22.76 -10.11 9.67
CA TYR A 663 -23.41 -11.12 10.51
C TYR A 663 -24.40 -10.46 11.47
N GLU A 664 -25.62 -10.95 11.49
CA GLU A 664 -26.66 -10.58 12.46
C GLU A 664 -27.09 -11.80 13.26
N PHE A 665 -27.34 -11.60 14.56
CA PHE A 665 -27.70 -12.66 15.51
C PHE A 665 -29.13 -12.45 16.04
N PRO A 666 -30.17 -12.76 15.25
CA PRO A 666 -31.55 -12.48 15.64
C PRO A 666 -32.02 -13.39 16.79
N GLU A 667 -32.71 -12.80 17.77
CA GLU A 667 -33.36 -13.57 18.84
C GLU A 667 -34.49 -14.45 18.30
N SER A 668 -35.18 -14.02 17.24
CA SER A 668 -36.31 -14.72 16.64
C SER A 668 -36.12 -14.94 15.13
N LEU A 669 -35.53 -16.07 14.77
CA LEU A 669 -35.50 -16.59 13.40
C LEU A 669 -36.02 -18.02 13.43
N ARG A 670 -36.96 -18.33 12.55
CA ARG A 670 -37.54 -19.67 12.43
C ARG A 670 -37.74 -19.96 10.96
N LEU A 671 -37.02 -20.95 10.45
CA LEU A 671 -37.09 -21.36 9.06
C LEU A 671 -37.88 -22.65 8.89
N ASP A 672 -38.66 -22.73 7.82
CA ASP A 672 -39.37 -23.92 7.36
C ASP A 672 -39.19 -23.98 5.83
N ILE A 673 -38.97 -25.17 5.26
CA ILE A 673 -38.92 -25.33 3.79
C ILE A 673 -40.36 -25.40 3.26
N PRO A 674 -40.79 -24.50 2.37
CA PRO A 674 -42.16 -24.51 1.86
C PRO A 674 -42.52 -25.82 1.13
N GLN A 675 -43.80 -26.20 1.17
CA GLN A 675 -44.25 -27.42 0.47
C GLN A 675 -44.08 -27.34 -1.04
N GLU A 676 -44.20 -26.14 -1.62
CA GLU A 676 -43.98 -25.92 -3.05
C GLU A 676 -42.54 -26.20 -3.48
N VAL A 677 -41.55 -25.93 -2.62
CA VAL A 677 -40.14 -26.24 -2.86
C VAL A 677 -39.93 -27.76 -2.84
N THR A 678 -40.45 -28.43 -1.80
CA THR A 678 -40.23 -29.88 -1.63
C THR A 678 -40.98 -30.73 -2.65
N LYS A 679 -42.21 -30.35 -3.02
CA LYS A 679 -43.06 -31.09 -3.99
C LYS A 679 -42.87 -30.65 -5.43
N GLY A 680 -42.51 -29.39 -5.66
CA GLY A 680 -42.29 -28.81 -6.99
C GLY A 680 -40.88 -29.03 -7.54
N ALA A 681 -39.98 -29.65 -6.76
CA ALA A 681 -38.61 -29.86 -7.18
C ALA A 681 -38.45 -31.08 -8.12
N VAL A 682 -37.76 -30.86 -9.24
CA VAL A 682 -37.32 -31.93 -10.15
C VAL A 682 -35.99 -32.50 -9.66
N VAL A 683 -35.88 -33.83 -9.58
CA VAL A 683 -34.64 -34.50 -9.16
C VAL A 683 -33.63 -34.48 -10.31
N ILE A 684 -32.42 -33.98 -10.03
CA ILE A 684 -31.30 -34.06 -10.97
C ILE A 684 -30.30 -35.07 -10.40
N HIS A 685 -30.13 -36.20 -11.08
CA HIS A 685 -29.03 -37.12 -10.82
C HIS A 685 -27.85 -36.70 -11.71
N GLU A 686 -26.74 -36.28 -11.11
CA GLU A 686 -25.49 -36.09 -11.86
C GLU A 686 -24.95 -37.47 -12.27
N THR A 687 -24.72 -37.65 -13.58
CA THR A 687 -23.98 -38.77 -14.16
C THR A 687 -22.49 -38.62 -13.94
#